data_AF-A0A5M5AFG8-F1
#
_entry.id   AF-A0A5M5AFG8-F1
#
_cell.length_a   1.000
_cell.length_b   1.000
_cell.length_c   1.000
_cell.angle_alpha   90.00
_cell.angle_beta   90.00
_cell.angle_gamma   90.00
#
_symmetry.space_group_name_H-M   'P 1'
#
loop_
_entity.id
_entity.type
_entity.pdbx_description
1 polymer ?
#
loop_
_entity_poly.entity_id
_entity_poly.type
_entity_poly.pdbx_seq_one_letter_code
_entity_poly.pdbx_strand_id
1 'polypeptide(L)'
;MENNPELQLAWQFIENTGTHLFLTGKAGTGKTTFLRRLKEHTPKRMVILAPTGIAAINAGGVTIHSFFQLSFAPFVPETTFNSSQTHYRYSKEKRNIIRSMDLLVIDEISMVRADLLDAVDATLRRYRDREKPFGGVQLLMIGDLQQLAPVVKDNEWELLRKHYETPYFFASHALKETAYMTIELKKVYRQSDTFFLSLLNKIRENKADDEVLNELNRRYQPGFQPQKEEGYIRLTTHNNQAQRVNDCELASLPGKAYHFSAEIEGDFPEYSYPADKLLTIKEGAQIMFLKNDPSSEKRYYNGMIGEVVAVNETGIVVRGKGDRSEFQLLPEEWGNYKYVLNEETKEITEVIEGTFRQYPIRLAWAITIHKSQGLTFERAIIDARNSFAHGQTYVALSRCKTLEGMVLESPLRREAIISDATVDNFTKAVEQNKPGSQQLNDMQKAYFFDLLSDLFNFYSIDQAYKRLLRLMDEDLYKLFPKQLAEYKALAPHVKEKIVEVSQRFRNQYTRLIHESEDYAANEELQERIRSGAGYFHKELEPVRALYDKTNMPLDNKELRKLLAERMQALDDALWIKESLLEAVSTRGKFAITDYLKLKAKVMLSLEDDSTSSGSSKALKEKKERKERKDRTRSAEKVKVEVPTDILHPELYRALSEWRTAKTREMNVPAYVIMQQKALMGIVNLLPDSPRALEAIPYFGAKGVERYGLEILGIIRKYMAENQLERPEITDMLISSGNSDDTVRQRKTKLQKEAEKQEKEAEKEKKKEAKKDTKLVSYEMFRQGMNIDEIAKARDLVSGTIAGHLEHYVRSGKIKVEQVVKAENIAKIRKYLDEHEYMGIFAIKVALGDAVSYADIKFVLAVSGH
;
A
#
# COMPACT_ATOMS: atom_id res chain seq x y z
N MET A 1 26.45 -27.55 8.55
CA MET A 1 26.39 -27.43 7.06
C MET A 1 27.34 -26.32 6.56
N GLU A 2 28.50 -26.10 7.19
CA GLU A 2 29.33 -24.92 6.91
C GLU A 2 30.08 -24.98 5.56
N ASN A 3 30.16 -26.16 4.92
CA ASN A 3 30.95 -26.39 3.70
C ASN A 3 30.08 -26.46 2.42
N ASN A 4 29.23 -25.45 2.17
CA ASN A 4 28.52 -25.30 0.88
C ASN A 4 28.71 -23.86 0.37
N PRO A 5 29.60 -23.64 -0.62
CA PRO A 5 29.94 -22.29 -1.08
C PRO A 5 28.79 -21.62 -1.84
N GLU A 6 27.96 -22.38 -2.58
CA GLU A 6 26.81 -21.80 -3.28
C GLU A 6 25.75 -21.23 -2.30
N LEU A 7 25.54 -21.88 -1.15
CA LEU A 7 24.67 -21.37 -0.09
C LEU A 7 25.25 -20.13 0.63
N GLN A 8 26.57 -20.07 0.82
CA GLN A 8 27.23 -18.88 1.37
C GLN A 8 27.16 -17.70 0.40
N LEU A 9 27.36 -17.95 -0.90
CA LEU A 9 27.23 -16.94 -1.95
C LEU A 9 25.80 -16.38 -2.02
N ALA A 10 24.79 -17.26 -1.97
CA ALA A 10 23.39 -16.85 -1.92
C ALA A 10 23.08 -15.98 -0.68
N TRP A 11 23.66 -16.31 0.48
CA TRP A 11 23.55 -15.49 1.68
C TRP A 11 24.12 -14.08 1.47
N GLN A 12 25.34 -13.97 0.93
CA GLN A 12 26.01 -12.70 0.68
C GLN A 12 25.26 -11.81 -0.33
N PHE A 13 24.64 -12.39 -1.36
CA PHE A 13 23.79 -11.63 -2.28
C PHE A 13 22.53 -11.09 -1.60
N ILE A 14 21.86 -11.90 -0.76
CA ILE A 14 20.65 -11.47 -0.07
C ILE A 14 20.93 -10.45 1.04
N GLU A 15 22.01 -10.57 1.79
CA GLU A 15 22.31 -9.62 2.86
C GLU A 15 22.89 -8.31 2.32
N ASN A 16 23.91 -8.39 1.46
CA ASN A 16 24.78 -7.26 1.11
C ASN A 16 24.51 -6.65 -0.28
N THR A 17 23.47 -7.07 -1.00
CA THR A 17 23.05 -6.42 -2.25
C THR A 17 21.55 -6.09 -2.25
N GLY A 18 21.12 -5.25 -3.20
CA GLY A 18 19.71 -5.02 -3.52
C GLY A 18 19.22 -5.83 -4.71
N THR A 19 20.08 -6.66 -5.30
CA THR A 19 19.80 -7.36 -6.55
C THR A 19 18.94 -8.59 -6.32
N HIS A 20 17.99 -8.82 -7.23
CA HIS A 20 17.14 -10.00 -7.18
C HIS A 20 17.98 -11.29 -7.40
N LEU A 21 17.62 -12.36 -6.70
CA LEU A 21 18.32 -13.65 -6.76
C LEU A 21 17.34 -14.77 -7.12
N PHE A 22 17.66 -15.53 -8.17
CA PHE A 22 17.04 -16.83 -8.45
C PHE A 22 17.93 -17.94 -7.87
N LEU A 23 17.45 -18.60 -6.81
CA LEU A 23 18.08 -19.75 -6.20
C LEU A 23 17.46 -21.03 -6.77
N THR A 24 18.16 -21.63 -7.71
CA THR A 24 17.77 -22.88 -8.37
C THR A 24 18.62 -24.06 -7.88
N GLY A 25 18.29 -25.25 -8.33
CA GLY A 25 19.03 -26.48 -8.02
C GLY A 25 18.11 -27.68 -8.05
N LYS A 26 18.72 -28.86 -8.16
CA LYS A 26 18.02 -30.14 -8.33
C LYS A 26 17.07 -30.45 -7.15
N ALA A 27 16.22 -31.46 -7.31
CA ALA A 27 15.42 -31.96 -6.20
C ALA A 27 16.33 -32.42 -5.02
N GLY A 28 16.02 -31.99 -3.79
CA GLY A 28 16.77 -32.41 -2.60
C GLY A 28 18.13 -31.72 -2.37
N THR A 29 18.38 -30.53 -2.92
CA THR A 29 19.65 -29.78 -2.75
C THR A 29 19.71 -28.85 -1.52
N GLY A 30 18.67 -28.84 -0.67
CA GLY A 30 18.64 -28.06 0.57
C GLY A 30 17.98 -26.67 0.50
N LYS A 31 17.27 -26.34 -0.60
CA LYS A 31 16.56 -25.05 -0.79
C LYS A 31 15.70 -24.64 0.42
N THR A 32 14.82 -25.52 0.91
CA THR A 32 13.96 -25.27 2.08
C THR A 32 14.76 -25.07 3.38
N THR A 33 15.92 -25.74 3.52
CA THR A 33 16.82 -25.56 4.67
C THR A 33 17.49 -24.19 4.66
N PHE A 34 17.85 -23.68 3.47
CA PHE A 34 18.35 -22.32 3.30
C PHE A 34 17.28 -21.29 3.67
N LEU A 35 16.05 -21.46 3.19
CA LEU A 35 14.93 -20.57 3.52
C LEU A 35 14.66 -20.48 5.03
N ARG A 36 14.67 -21.62 5.73
CA ARG A 36 14.51 -21.64 7.19
C ARG A 36 15.62 -20.85 7.91
N ARG A 37 16.88 -21.09 7.56
CA ARG A 37 18.02 -20.35 8.12
C ARG A 37 17.95 -18.86 7.81
N LEU A 38 17.46 -18.49 6.62
CA LEU A 38 17.25 -17.11 6.24
C LEU A 38 16.18 -16.44 7.11
N LYS A 39 15.06 -17.12 7.40
CA LYS A 39 14.02 -16.64 8.32
C LYS A 39 14.53 -16.41 9.74
N GLU A 40 15.49 -17.22 10.21
CA GLU A 40 16.04 -17.15 11.57
C GLU A 40 17.12 -16.07 11.76
N HIS A 41 17.90 -15.73 10.73
CA HIS A 41 19.04 -14.80 10.87
C HIS A 41 19.06 -13.62 9.89
N THR A 42 18.09 -13.46 8.98
CA THR A 42 18.11 -12.31 8.08
C THR A 42 17.81 -11.00 8.84
N PRO A 43 18.59 -9.92 8.61
CA PRO A 43 18.30 -8.61 9.18
C PRO A 43 17.24 -7.83 8.39
N LYS A 44 16.90 -8.28 7.17
CA LYS A 44 15.96 -7.63 6.25
C LYS A 44 14.51 -7.96 6.61
N ARG A 45 13.62 -6.98 6.44
CA ARG A 45 12.18 -7.15 6.69
C ARG A 45 11.57 -8.01 5.58
N MET A 46 11.39 -9.28 5.88
CA MET A 46 11.08 -10.33 4.92
C MET A 46 9.61 -10.73 4.92
N VAL A 47 9.06 -11.01 3.73
CA VAL A 47 7.77 -11.69 3.54
C VAL A 47 8.02 -12.95 2.71
N ILE A 48 7.48 -14.09 3.16
CA ILE A 48 7.58 -15.37 2.43
C ILE A 48 6.25 -15.67 1.75
N LEU A 49 6.29 -15.84 0.42
CA LEU A 49 5.16 -16.22 -0.41
C LEU A 49 5.39 -17.55 -1.12
N ALA A 50 4.30 -18.20 -1.51
CA ALA A 50 4.31 -19.34 -2.44
C ALA A 50 3.06 -19.34 -3.35
N PRO A 51 3.08 -20.03 -4.50
CA PRO A 51 1.93 -20.09 -5.41
C PRO A 51 0.76 -20.93 -4.89
N THR A 52 1.01 -21.92 -4.03
CA THR A 52 -0.01 -22.86 -3.50
C THR A 52 -0.05 -22.87 -1.98
N GLY A 53 -1.20 -23.22 -1.38
CA GLY A 53 -1.38 -23.25 0.08
C GLY A 53 -0.42 -24.22 0.79
N ILE A 54 -0.23 -25.43 0.24
CA ILE A 54 0.71 -26.42 0.80
C ILE A 54 2.16 -25.92 0.74
N ALA A 55 2.57 -25.29 -0.37
CA ALA A 55 3.91 -24.70 -0.47
C ALA A 55 4.09 -23.54 0.53
N ALA A 56 3.07 -22.69 0.71
CA ALA A 56 3.10 -21.59 1.67
C ALA A 56 3.27 -22.09 3.12
N ILE A 57 2.48 -23.10 3.52
CA ILE A 57 2.60 -23.74 4.84
C ILE A 57 3.99 -24.36 5.04
N ASN A 58 4.52 -25.08 4.04
CA ASN A 58 5.85 -25.70 4.11
C ASN A 58 7.00 -24.69 4.17
N ALA A 59 6.87 -23.56 3.46
CA ALA A 59 7.82 -22.45 3.47
C ALA A 59 7.74 -21.61 4.77
N GLY A 60 6.67 -21.77 5.55
CA GLY A 60 6.36 -20.92 6.69
C GLY A 60 6.04 -19.49 6.26
N GLY A 61 5.12 -19.36 5.29
CA GLY A 61 4.65 -18.10 4.73
C GLY A 61 3.19 -18.20 4.26
N VAL A 62 2.80 -17.33 3.32
CA VAL A 62 1.41 -17.24 2.84
C VAL A 62 1.32 -17.38 1.32
N THR A 63 0.12 -17.48 0.74
CA THR A 63 0.00 -17.55 -0.73
C THR A 63 0.16 -16.17 -1.38
N ILE A 64 0.67 -16.11 -2.61
CA ILE A 64 0.76 -14.84 -3.38
C ILE A 64 -0.63 -14.18 -3.50
N HIS A 65 -1.65 -14.99 -3.81
CA HIS A 65 -3.04 -14.55 -3.95
C HIS A 65 -3.59 -13.97 -2.64
N SER A 66 -3.42 -14.64 -1.50
CA SER A 66 -3.90 -14.13 -0.20
C SER A 66 -3.09 -12.91 0.29
N PHE A 67 -1.79 -12.85 0.01
CA PHE A 67 -0.99 -11.68 0.41
C PHE A 67 -1.39 -10.43 -0.38
N PHE A 68 -1.45 -10.49 -1.70
CA PHE A 68 -1.75 -9.33 -2.54
C PHE A 68 -3.25 -9.17 -2.84
N GLN A 69 -4.12 -10.01 -2.29
CA GLN A 69 -5.57 -10.03 -2.53
C GLN A 69 -5.89 -10.08 -4.04
N LEU A 70 -5.10 -10.87 -4.78
CA LEU A 70 -5.21 -11.01 -6.23
C LEU A 70 -6.27 -12.06 -6.59
N SER A 71 -7.01 -11.80 -7.66
CA SER A 71 -7.89 -12.79 -8.28
C SER A 71 -7.06 -13.91 -8.92
N PHE A 72 -7.65 -15.10 -9.04
CA PHE A 72 -7.08 -16.22 -9.81
C PHE A 72 -7.17 -16.02 -11.33
N ALA A 73 -7.96 -15.04 -11.79
CA ALA A 73 -8.08 -14.69 -13.21
C ALA A 73 -6.73 -14.17 -13.79
N PRO A 74 -6.45 -14.39 -15.08
CA PRO A 74 -5.23 -13.88 -15.72
C PRO A 74 -5.11 -12.36 -15.61
N PHE A 75 -3.92 -11.87 -15.28
CA PHE A 75 -3.61 -10.44 -15.27
C PHE A 75 -3.13 -9.98 -16.66
N VAL A 76 -3.78 -8.96 -17.23
CA VAL A 76 -3.41 -8.42 -18.54
C VAL A 76 -2.81 -7.02 -18.35
N PRO A 77 -1.54 -6.79 -18.73
CA PRO A 77 -0.92 -5.47 -18.69
C PRO A 77 -1.76 -4.39 -19.38
N GLU A 78 -1.66 -3.16 -18.89
CA GLU A 78 -2.34 -1.95 -19.42
C GLU A 78 -3.88 -1.96 -19.39
N THR A 79 -4.53 -3.12 -19.23
CA THR A 79 -5.94 -3.17 -18.86
C THR A 79 -6.10 -2.61 -17.45
N THR A 80 -6.45 -1.33 -17.38
CA THR A 80 -7.15 -0.80 -16.21
C THR A 80 -8.42 -1.63 -16.09
N PHE A 81 -8.48 -2.52 -15.10
CA PHE A 81 -9.63 -3.40 -14.84
C PHE A 81 -10.88 -2.56 -14.53
N ASN A 82 -11.55 -2.13 -15.61
CA ASN A 82 -12.88 -1.54 -15.59
C ASN A 82 -13.90 -2.64 -15.29
N SER A 83 -14.15 -2.91 -14.02
CA SER A 83 -15.48 -3.31 -13.49
C SER A 83 -15.40 -3.72 -12.02
N SER A 84 -16.08 -2.95 -11.17
CA SER A 84 -17.05 -3.41 -10.14
C SER A 84 -16.83 -4.72 -9.34
N GLN A 85 -15.61 -5.24 -9.20
CA GLN A 85 -15.23 -6.20 -8.17
C GLN A 85 -14.15 -5.60 -7.29
N THR A 86 -14.60 -4.96 -6.21
CA THR A 86 -13.83 -4.61 -5.00
C THR A 86 -12.31 -4.54 -5.19
N HIS A 87 -11.82 -3.38 -5.63
CA HIS A 87 -10.52 -2.92 -5.16
C HIS A 87 -10.60 -2.77 -3.64
N TYR A 88 -10.33 -3.85 -2.90
CA TYR A 88 -10.08 -3.79 -1.48
C TYR A 88 -8.91 -2.84 -1.29
N ARG A 89 -9.23 -1.61 -0.85
CA ARG A 89 -8.23 -0.66 -0.36
C ARG A 89 -7.54 -1.38 0.79
N TYR A 90 -6.30 -1.85 0.56
CA TYR A 90 -5.49 -2.49 1.59
C TYR A 90 -5.60 -1.73 2.91
N SER A 91 -5.71 -2.44 4.03
CA SER A 91 -5.71 -1.83 5.36
C SER A 91 -4.45 -0.97 5.56
N LYS A 92 -4.50 -0.01 6.51
CA LYS A 92 -3.34 0.85 6.84
C LYS A 92 -2.11 -0.02 7.11
N GLU A 93 -2.27 -1.01 7.99
CA GLU A 93 -1.28 -2.02 8.29
C GLU A 93 -0.73 -2.74 7.05
N LYS A 94 -1.59 -3.24 6.16
CA LYS A 94 -1.16 -3.98 4.97
C LYS A 94 -0.32 -3.12 4.02
N ARG A 95 -0.67 -1.84 3.86
CA ARG A 95 0.16 -0.88 3.11
C ARG A 95 1.52 -0.65 3.78
N ASN A 96 1.54 -0.63 5.11
CA ASN A 96 2.74 -0.38 5.90
C ASN A 96 3.69 -1.59 5.92
N ILE A 97 3.16 -2.81 5.90
CA ILE A 97 3.94 -4.03 5.59
C ILE A 97 4.56 -3.91 4.20
N ILE A 98 3.76 -3.64 3.16
CA ILE A 98 4.25 -3.53 1.78
C ILE A 98 5.32 -2.43 1.64
N ARG A 99 5.14 -1.26 2.27
CA ARG A 99 6.11 -0.16 2.26
C ARG A 99 7.42 -0.51 2.94
N SER A 100 7.35 -1.13 4.11
CA SER A 100 8.51 -1.46 4.95
C SER A 100 9.17 -2.80 4.61
N MET A 101 8.71 -3.50 3.57
CA MET A 101 9.29 -4.77 3.12
C MET A 101 10.61 -4.54 2.36
N ASP A 102 11.68 -5.18 2.80
CA ASP A 102 12.99 -5.12 2.15
C ASP A 102 13.20 -6.30 1.18
N LEU A 103 12.70 -7.48 1.57
CA LEU A 103 12.92 -8.75 0.89
C LEU A 103 11.59 -9.49 0.69
N LEU A 104 11.28 -9.85 -0.55
CA LEU A 104 10.15 -10.70 -0.90
C LEU A 104 10.68 -12.06 -1.37
N VAL A 105 10.42 -13.11 -0.60
CA VAL A 105 10.73 -14.48 -0.98
C VAL A 105 9.53 -15.09 -1.69
N ILE A 106 9.77 -15.78 -2.80
CA ILE A 106 8.78 -16.59 -3.50
C ILE A 106 9.35 -18.00 -3.64
N ASP A 107 8.85 -18.94 -2.84
CA ASP A 107 9.17 -20.37 -2.97
C ASP A 107 8.31 -21.04 -4.05
N GLU A 108 8.83 -22.10 -4.66
CA GLU A 108 8.28 -22.77 -5.85
C GLU A 108 7.94 -21.82 -7.02
N ILE A 109 8.83 -20.86 -7.31
CA ILE A 109 8.69 -19.88 -8.41
C ILE A 109 8.44 -20.52 -9.79
N SER A 110 8.81 -21.79 -10.01
CA SER A 110 8.57 -22.49 -11.28
C SER A 110 7.08 -22.65 -11.61
N MET A 111 6.19 -22.63 -10.61
CA MET A 111 4.73 -22.65 -10.82
C MET A 111 4.11 -21.25 -10.98
N VAL A 112 4.90 -20.18 -10.83
CA VAL A 112 4.41 -18.79 -10.92
C VAL A 112 4.37 -18.35 -12.38
N ARG A 113 3.21 -17.83 -12.80
CA ARG A 113 3.02 -17.29 -14.15
C ARG A 113 3.64 -15.89 -14.28
N ALA A 114 4.04 -15.53 -15.50
CA ALA A 114 4.52 -14.19 -15.84
C ALA A 114 3.54 -13.07 -15.41
N ASP A 115 2.25 -13.25 -15.69
CA ASP A 115 1.20 -12.28 -15.37
C ASP A 115 1.02 -12.07 -13.86
N LEU A 116 1.15 -13.13 -13.07
CA LEU A 116 1.08 -13.06 -11.62
C LEU A 116 2.27 -12.27 -11.05
N LEU A 117 3.46 -12.39 -11.64
CA LEU A 117 4.64 -11.64 -11.20
C LEU A 117 4.54 -10.14 -11.58
N ASP A 118 3.99 -9.80 -12.75
CA ASP A 118 3.73 -8.40 -13.13
C ASP A 118 2.57 -7.78 -12.32
N ALA A 119 1.58 -8.57 -11.88
CA ALA A 119 0.56 -8.13 -10.93
C ALA A 119 1.15 -7.79 -9.55
N VAL A 120 2.17 -8.54 -9.11
CA VAL A 120 2.95 -8.25 -7.91
C VAL A 120 3.75 -6.95 -8.10
N ASP A 121 4.48 -6.79 -9.21
CA ASP A 121 5.19 -5.54 -9.54
C ASP A 121 4.26 -4.32 -9.52
N ALA A 122 3.16 -4.34 -10.26
CA ALA A 122 2.22 -3.23 -10.34
C ALA A 122 1.65 -2.83 -8.97
N THR A 123 1.46 -3.82 -8.09
CA THR A 123 1.04 -3.61 -6.70
C THR A 123 2.14 -2.97 -5.85
N LEU A 124 3.38 -3.45 -5.97
CA LEU A 124 4.51 -2.88 -5.23
C LEU A 124 4.84 -1.46 -5.71
N ARG A 125 4.86 -1.20 -7.02
CA ARG A 125 5.01 0.15 -7.59
C ARG A 125 3.91 1.11 -7.11
N ARG A 126 2.67 0.63 -6.98
CA ARG A 126 1.53 1.45 -6.51
C ARG A 126 1.67 1.94 -5.07
N TYR A 127 2.25 1.13 -4.17
CA TYR A 127 2.29 1.41 -2.72
C TYR A 127 3.69 1.78 -2.17
N ARG A 128 4.76 1.50 -2.92
CA ARG A 128 6.16 1.87 -2.63
C ARG A 128 6.70 2.90 -3.66
N ASP A 129 7.83 2.55 -4.28
CA ASP A 129 8.54 3.11 -5.43
C ASP A 129 7.81 3.04 -6.78
N ARG A 130 7.28 4.11 -7.39
CA ARG A 130 6.65 3.99 -8.73
C ARG A 130 7.65 3.81 -9.88
N GLU A 131 8.86 4.32 -9.71
CA GLU A 131 9.88 4.39 -10.77
C GLU A 131 10.82 3.18 -10.74
N LYS A 132 10.75 2.35 -9.68
CA LYS A 132 11.60 1.15 -9.49
C LYS A 132 10.79 -0.13 -9.68
N PRO A 133 11.30 -1.12 -10.46
CA PRO A 133 10.73 -2.45 -10.51
C PRO A 133 10.53 -3.07 -9.12
N PHE A 134 9.43 -3.80 -8.96
CA PHE A 134 8.94 -4.36 -7.70
C PHE A 134 8.89 -3.34 -6.55
N GLY A 135 8.69 -2.07 -6.86
CA GLY A 135 8.71 -0.98 -5.89
C GLY A 135 10.01 -0.87 -5.11
N GLY A 136 11.14 -1.31 -5.68
CA GLY A 136 12.45 -1.38 -5.03
C GLY A 136 12.55 -2.44 -3.92
N VAL A 137 11.73 -3.49 -3.95
CA VAL A 137 11.87 -4.67 -3.07
C VAL A 137 12.88 -5.64 -3.70
N GLN A 138 13.76 -6.23 -2.90
CA GLN A 138 14.61 -7.32 -3.39
C GLN A 138 13.80 -8.61 -3.50
N LEU A 139 13.83 -9.28 -4.66
CA LEU A 139 13.23 -10.61 -4.82
C LEU A 139 14.23 -11.73 -4.51
N LEU A 140 13.81 -12.73 -3.74
CA LEU A 140 14.43 -14.05 -3.67
C LEU A 140 13.47 -15.08 -4.24
N MET A 141 13.74 -15.52 -5.46
CA MET A 141 12.97 -16.53 -6.18
C MET A 141 13.61 -17.89 -5.93
N ILE A 142 12.87 -18.85 -5.36
CA ILE A 142 13.38 -20.20 -5.06
C ILE A 142 12.55 -21.21 -5.86
N GLY A 143 13.20 -22.17 -6.53
CA GLY A 143 12.49 -23.21 -7.27
C GLY A 143 13.40 -24.13 -8.09
N ASP A 144 12.80 -24.86 -9.03
CA ASP A 144 13.51 -25.73 -9.97
C ASP A 144 12.69 -25.79 -11.28
N LEU A 145 13.13 -25.08 -12.31
CA LEU A 145 12.40 -24.96 -13.59
C LEU A 145 12.18 -26.29 -14.32
N GLN A 146 12.96 -27.31 -13.98
CA GLN A 146 12.84 -28.66 -14.53
C GLN A 146 11.84 -29.55 -13.76
N GLN A 147 11.19 -29.01 -12.72
CA GLN A 147 10.02 -29.62 -12.08
C GLN A 147 8.73 -29.12 -12.77
N LEU A 148 7.67 -28.86 -12.02
CA LEU A 148 6.37 -28.50 -12.61
C LEU A 148 6.38 -27.04 -13.12
N ALA A 149 6.00 -26.91 -14.38
CA ALA A 149 5.66 -25.66 -15.06
C ALA A 149 4.37 -25.04 -14.47
N PRO A 150 4.10 -23.75 -14.71
CA PRO A 150 2.83 -23.15 -14.31
C PRO A 150 1.65 -23.82 -15.04
N VAL A 151 0.57 -24.09 -14.31
CA VAL A 151 -0.68 -24.59 -14.90
C VAL A 151 -1.44 -23.41 -15.51
N VAL A 152 -1.57 -23.41 -16.84
CA VAL A 152 -2.33 -22.40 -17.61
C VAL A 152 -3.34 -23.13 -18.48
N LYS A 153 -4.60 -22.71 -18.48
CA LYS A 153 -5.60 -23.27 -19.39
C LYS A 153 -5.47 -22.66 -20.78
N ASP A 154 -5.86 -23.39 -21.82
CA ASP A 154 -5.73 -22.93 -23.21
C ASP A 154 -6.38 -21.56 -23.44
N ASN A 155 -7.59 -21.34 -22.90
CA ASN A 155 -8.31 -20.08 -22.98
C ASN A 155 -7.64 -18.92 -22.21
N GLU A 156 -6.93 -19.22 -21.11
CA GLU A 156 -6.13 -18.25 -20.36
C GLU A 156 -4.86 -17.91 -21.15
N TRP A 157 -4.23 -18.91 -21.78
CA TRP A 157 -3.05 -18.72 -22.61
C TRP A 157 -3.34 -17.96 -23.91
N GLU A 158 -4.49 -18.17 -24.55
CA GLU A 158 -4.89 -17.42 -25.75
C GLU A 158 -4.99 -15.90 -25.52
N LEU A 159 -5.30 -15.50 -24.28
CA LEU A 159 -5.30 -14.10 -23.83
C LEU A 159 -3.87 -13.62 -23.53
N LEU A 160 -3.12 -14.39 -22.72
CA LEU A 160 -1.78 -14.02 -22.23
C LEU A 160 -0.71 -13.98 -23.33
N ARG A 161 -0.77 -14.88 -24.33
CA ARG A 161 0.21 -14.96 -25.45
C ARG A 161 0.35 -13.69 -26.30
N LYS A 162 -0.57 -12.73 -26.15
CA LYS A 162 -0.52 -11.43 -26.82
C LYS A 162 0.45 -10.45 -26.15
N HIS A 163 0.78 -10.70 -24.89
CA HIS A 163 1.63 -9.85 -24.06
C HIS A 163 2.92 -10.59 -23.65
N TYR A 164 2.81 -11.88 -23.34
CA TYR A 164 3.92 -12.70 -22.87
C TYR A 164 4.36 -13.73 -23.92
N GLU A 165 5.67 -13.84 -24.13
CA GLU A 165 6.29 -14.85 -25.00
C GLU A 165 5.99 -16.28 -24.52
N THR A 166 6.06 -16.51 -23.20
CA THR A 166 5.82 -17.80 -22.54
C THR A 166 5.15 -17.60 -21.18
N PRO A 167 4.51 -18.63 -20.59
CA PRO A 167 3.80 -18.47 -19.33
C PRO A 167 4.71 -18.39 -18.09
N TYR A 168 6.00 -18.72 -18.20
CA TYR A 168 6.93 -18.78 -17.07
C TYR A 168 7.26 -17.42 -16.47
N PHE A 169 7.55 -17.37 -15.16
CA PHE A 169 7.90 -16.14 -14.45
C PHE A 169 8.97 -15.26 -15.12
N PHE A 170 9.96 -15.85 -15.81
CA PHE A 170 11.03 -15.12 -16.50
C PHE A 170 10.57 -14.36 -17.77
N ALA A 171 9.32 -14.53 -18.20
CA ALA A 171 8.70 -13.73 -19.26
C ALA A 171 8.06 -12.42 -18.75
N SER A 172 7.96 -12.23 -17.41
CA SER A 172 7.50 -10.98 -16.78
C SER A 172 8.23 -9.76 -17.33
N HIS A 173 7.47 -8.71 -17.66
CA HIS A 173 8.04 -7.45 -18.13
C HIS A 173 8.87 -6.78 -17.02
N ALA A 174 8.35 -6.75 -15.80
CA ALA A 174 9.05 -6.16 -14.66
C ALA A 174 10.35 -6.88 -14.32
N LEU A 175 10.41 -8.21 -14.45
CA LEU A 175 11.63 -8.96 -14.23
C LEU A 175 12.65 -8.75 -15.36
N LYS A 176 12.21 -8.67 -16.62
CA LYS A 176 13.05 -8.34 -17.79
C LYS A 176 13.66 -6.93 -17.73
N GLU A 177 13.02 -5.98 -17.06
CA GLU A 177 13.57 -4.65 -16.77
C GLU A 177 14.74 -4.68 -15.75
N THR A 178 14.96 -5.80 -15.04
CA THR A 178 15.96 -5.90 -13.97
C THR A 178 17.11 -6.83 -14.31
N ALA A 179 18.30 -6.48 -13.84
CA ALA A 179 19.38 -7.45 -13.69
C ALA A 179 19.14 -8.29 -12.43
N TYR A 180 19.11 -9.62 -12.56
CA TYR A 180 19.03 -10.55 -11.45
C TYR A 180 20.09 -11.65 -11.59
N MET A 181 20.58 -12.16 -10.46
CA MET A 181 21.59 -13.23 -10.44
C MET A 181 20.93 -14.58 -10.30
N THR A 182 21.58 -15.63 -10.79
CA THR A 182 21.14 -17.01 -10.58
C THR A 182 22.23 -17.85 -9.95
N ILE A 183 21.88 -18.64 -8.93
CA ILE A 183 22.77 -19.58 -8.25
C ILE A 183 22.13 -20.96 -8.30
N GLU A 184 22.84 -21.95 -8.87
CA GLU A 184 22.42 -23.36 -8.84
C GLU A 184 23.10 -24.11 -7.70
N LEU A 185 22.29 -24.68 -6.80
CA LEU A 185 22.76 -25.63 -5.80
C LEU A 185 23.03 -26.99 -6.43
N LYS A 186 24.32 -27.37 -6.50
CA LYS A 186 24.76 -28.62 -7.14
C LYS A 186 24.68 -29.85 -6.25
N LYS A 187 24.91 -29.69 -4.93
CA LYS A 187 25.00 -30.81 -3.98
C LYS A 187 23.62 -31.36 -3.64
N VAL A 188 23.31 -32.55 -4.13
CA VAL A 188 22.09 -33.30 -3.81
C VAL A 188 22.29 -34.08 -2.51
N TYR A 189 21.29 -34.04 -1.63
CA TYR A 189 21.30 -34.76 -0.34
C TYR A 189 20.25 -35.88 -0.25
N ARG A 190 19.33 -35.98 -1.23
CA ARG A 190 18.19 -36.92 -1.18
C ARG A 190 18.51 -38.32 -1.71
N GLN A 191 19.09 -38.42 -2.90
CA GLN A 191 19.47 -39.69 -3.51
C GLN A 191 20.91 -40.03 -3.13
N SER A 192 21.11 -41.23 -2.56
CA SER A 192 22.44 -41.78 -2.27
C SER A 192 23.04 -42.55 -3.45
N ASP A 193 22.21 -43.06 -4.35
CA ASP A 193 22.66 -43.78 -5.54
C ASP A 193 23.10 -42.80 -6.64
N THR A 194 24.38 -42.88 -7.00
CA THR A 194 25.02 -42.08 -8.06
C THR A 194 24.57 -42.52 -9.46
N PHE A 195 24.24 -43.81 -9.66
CA PHE A 195 23.78 -44.32 -10.94
C PHE A 195 22.38 -43.80 -11.26
N PHE A 196 21.40 -44.01 -10.38
CA PHE A 196 20.05 -43.46 -10.56
C PHE A 196 20.04 -41.93 -10.66
N LEU A 197 20.87 -41.24 -9.87
CA LEU A 197 21.04 -39.78 -9.98
C LEU A 197 21.59 -39.35 -11.35
N SER A 198 22.45 -40.15 -11.99
CA SER A 198 22.91 -39.88 -13.37
C SER A 198 21.78 -40.01 -14.40
N LEU A 199 20.92 -41.03 -14.28
CA LEU A 199 19.74 -41.22 -15.14
C LEU A 199 18.75 -40.05 -14.98
N LEU A 200 18.44 -39.68 -13.73
CA LEU A 200 17.57 -38.53 -13.42
C LEU A 200 18.15 -37.21 -13.95
N ASN A 201 19.47 -37.03 -13.94
CA ASN A 201 20.11 -35.86 -14.52
C ASN A 201 20.02 -35.85 -16.06
N LYS A 202 20.25 -36.99 -16.74
CA LYS A 202 20.05 -37.09 -18.18
C LYS A 202 18.62 -36.74 -18.59
N ILE A 203 17.61 -37.15 -17.82
CA ILE A 203 16.20 -36.74 -18.04
C ILE A 203 16.02 -35.23 -17.81
N ARG A 204 16.51 -34.70 -16.68
CA ARG A 204 16.44 -33.26 -16.31
C ARG A 204 17.11 -32.35 -17.34
N GLU A 205 18.16 -32.82 -18.00
CA GLU A 205 18.95 -32.05 -18.96
C GLU A 205 18.52 -32.30 -20.42
N ASN A 206 17.39 -32.98 -20.65
CA ASN A 206 16.88 -33.33 -21.98
C ASN A 206 17.88 -34.15 -22.84
N LYS A 207 18.74 -34.94 -22.16
CA LYS A 207 19.79 -35.82 -22.72
C LYS A 207 19.45 -37.30 -22.50
N ALA A 208 18.16 -37.64 -22.36
CA ALA A 208 17.72 -39.02 -22.30
C ALA A 208 17.89 -39.68 -23.68
N ASP A 209 18.86 -40.57 -23.75
CA ASP A 209 19.10 -41.47 -24.88
C ASP A 209 18.27 -42.76 -24.74
N ASP A 210 18.26 -43.58 -25.79
CA ASP A 210 17.53 -44.85 -25.76
C ASP A 210 18.12 -45.83 -24.73
N GLU A 211 19.39 -45.68 -24.34
CA GLU A 211 20.01 -46.43 -23.24
C GLU A 211 19.38 -46.10 -21.88
N VAL A 212 19.19 -44.80 -21.56
CA VAL A 212 18.47 -44.35 -20.35
C VAL A 212 17.05 -44.88 -20.34
N LEU A 213 16.34 -44.76 -21.47
CA LEU A 213 14.96 -45.26 -21.56
C LEU A 213 14.91 -46.77 -21.36
N ASN A 214 15.83 -47.52 -21.96
CA ASN A 214 15.95 -48.97 -21.77
C ASN A 214 16.25 -49.35 -20.31
N GLU A 215 17.16 -48.63 -19.65
CA GLU A 215 17.51 -48.89 -18.25
C GLU A 215 16.32 -48.64 -17.31
N LEU A 216 15.62 -47.51 -17.48
CA LEU A 216 14.41 -47.22 -16.72
C LEU A 216 13.31 -48.25 -17.03
N ASN A 217 13.17 -48.66 -18.29
CA ASN A 217 12.20 -49.67 -18.73
C ASN A 217 12.52 -51.09 -18.23
N ARG A 218 13.71 -51.39 -17.67
CA ARG A 218 13.92 -52.62 -16.88
C ARG A 218 13.03 -52.68 -15.63
N ARG A 219 12.50 -51.53 -15.19
CA ARG A 219 11.55 -51.41 -14.08
C ARG A 219 10.08 -51.45 -14.53
N TYR A 220 9.80 -51.64 -15.82
CA TYR A 220 8.44 -51.86 -16.32
C TYR A 220 7.95 -53.27 -15.96
N GLN A 221 6.85 -53.34 -15.22
CA GLN A 221 6.23 -54.60 -14.80
C GLN A 221 4.72 -54.55 -15.08
N PRO A 222 4.25 -55.12 -16.21
CA PRO A 222 2.85 -55.05 -16.59
C PRO A 222 1.96 -55.78 -15.58
N GLY A 223 0.92 -55.10 -15.10
CA GLY A 223 -0.02 -55.68 -14.14
C GLY A 223 0.56 -55.95 -12.76
N PHE A 224 1.68 -55.30 -12.39
CA PHE A 224 2.29 -55.43 -11.06
C PHE A 224 1.29 -55.10 -9.95
N GLN A 225 0.91 -56.12 -9.18
CA GLN A 225 0.15 -55.99 -7.95
C GLN A 225 1.15 -56.05 -6.79
N PRO A 226 1.42 -54.93 -6.09
CA PRO A 226 2.31 -54.94 -4.93
C PRO A 226 1.69 -55.80 -3.82
N GLN A 227 2.51 -56.57 -3.12
CA GLN A 227 2.07 -57.20 -1.87
C GLN A 227 1.72 -56.11 -0.86
N LYS A 228 0.65 -56.32 -0.07
CA LYS A 228 0.12 -55.30 0.86
C LYS A 228 1.17 -54.86 1.88
N GLU A 229 2.08 -55.76 2.22
CA GLU A 229 3.21 -55.58 3.12
C GLU A 229 4.24 -54.57 2.57
N GLU A 230 4.42 -54.51 1.26
CA GLU A 230 5.53 -53.79 0.60
C GLU A 230 5.40 -52.27 0.53
N GLY A 231 4.19 -51.72 0.73
CA GLY A 231 3.99 -50.28 0.94
C GLY A 231 4.22 -49.37 -0.28
N TYR A 232 3.99 -49.87 -1.49
CA TYR A 232 4.05 -49.05 -2.71
C TYR A 232 2.96 -47.98 -2.71
N ILE A 233 3.34 -46.76 -3.11
CA ILE A 233 2.41 -45.68 -3.46
C ILE A 233 2.34 -45.50 -4.98
N ARG A 234 1.13 -45.36 -5.54
CA ARG A 234 0.92 -45.11 -6.97
C ARG A 234 0.93 -43.62 -7.29
N LEU A 235 1.83 -43.19 -8.16
CA LEU A 235 1.91 -41.82 -8.68
C LEU A 235 1.14 -41.75 -9.99
N THR A 236 0.05 -40.98 -9.99
CA THR A 236 -0.88 -40.81 -11.12
C THR A 236 -0.85 -39.39 -11.65
N THR A 237 -1.35 -39.19 -12.87
CA THR A 237 -1.31 -37.87 -13.53
C THR A 237 -2.46 -36.95 -13.09
N HIS A 238 -3.63 -37.50 -12.76
CA HIS A 238 -4.87 -36.75 -12.51
C HIS A 238 -5.50 -37.05 -11.14
N ASN A 239 -6.08 -36.03 -10.47
CA ASN A 239 -6.70 -36.19 -9.14
C ASN A 239 -7.80 -37.28 -9.13
N ASN A 240 -8.65 -37.30 -10.15
CA ASN A 240 -9.75 -38.28 -10.25
C ASN A 240 -9.25 -39.74 -10.36
N GLN A 241 -8.04 -39.98 -10.86
CA GLN A 241 -7.44 -41.32 -10.91
C GLN A 241 -6.95 -41.72 -9.51
N ALA A 242 -6.20 -40.86 -8.84
CA ALA A 242 -5.73 -41.09 -7.47
C ALA A 242 -6.90 -41.36 -6.51
N GLN A 243 -7.96 -40.55 -6.60
CA GLN A 243 -9.12 -40.68 -5.73
C GLN A 243 -9.86 -42.01 -5.97
N ARG A 244 -10.15 -42.37 -7.24
CA ARG A 244 -10.77 -43.67 -7.57
C ARG A 244 -9.97 -44.86 -7.02
N VAL A 245 -8.64 -44.84 -7.09
CA VAL A 245 -7.81 -45.92 -6.54
C VAL A 245 -7.94 -45.97 -5.01
N ASN A 246 -7.81 -44.83 -4.32
CA ASN A 246 -7.97 -44.78 -2.86
C ASN A 246 -9.37 -45.22 -2.40
N ASP A 247 -10.42 -44.79 -3.11
CA ASP A 247 -11.81 -45.13 -2.79
C ASP A 247 -12.07 -46.64 -3.00
N CYS A 248 -11.55 -47.24 -4.08
CA CYS A 248 -11.68 -48.67 -4.36
C CYS A 248 -10.92 -49.52 -3.32
N GLU A 249 -9.68 -49.16 -3.00
CA GLU A 249 -8.87 -49.87 -2.00
C GLU A 249 -9.51 -49.77 -0.61
N LEU A 250 -9.96 -48.58 -0.20
CA LEU A 250 -10.68 -48.40 1.06
C LEU A 250 -12.01 -49.18 1.09
N ALA A 251 -12.75 -49.22 -0.02
CA ALA A 251 -13.98 -50.02 -0.13
C ALA A 251 -13.70 -51.51 0.04
N SER A 252 -12.58 -52.01 -0.52
CA SER A 252 -12.18 -53.42 -0.47
C SER A 252 -11.80 -53.93 0.92
N LEU A 253 -11.39 -53.03 1.84
CA LEU A 253 -10.99 -53.41 3.19
C LEU A 253 -12.20 -53.90 4.01
N PRO A 254 -12.06 -54.99 4.79
CA PRO A 254 -13.07 -55.40 5.75
C PRO A 254 -13.21 -54.37 6.90
N GLY A 255 -14.28 -54.47 7.67
CA GLY A 255 -14.52 -53.64 8.86
C GLY A 255 -15.33 -52.36 8.61
N LYS A 256 -15.74 -51.73 9.73
CA LYS A 256 -16.54 -50.49 9.75
C LYS A 256 -15.66 -49.30 9.33
N ALA A 257 -16.19 -48.43 8.47
CA ALA A 257 -15.56 -47.15 8.16
C ALA A 257 -15.83 -46.13 9.27
N TYR A 258 -14.78 -45.46 9.73
CA TYR A 258 -14.84 -44.36 10.68
C TYR A 258 -14.58 -43.03 9.97
N HIS A 259 -15.19 -41.97 10.46
CA HIS A 259 -15.21 -40.66 9.83
C HIS A 259 -14.79 -39.60 10.85
N PHE A 260 -13.76 -38.83 10.54
CA PHE A 260 -13.24 -37.76 11.40
C PHE A 260 -13.37 -36.43 10.68
N SER A 261 -14.22 -35.54 11.21
CA SER A 261 -14.34 -34.18 10.71
C SER A 261 -13.21 -33.31 11.26
N ALA A 262 -12.63 -32.47 10.43
CA ALA A 262 -11.69 -31.44 10.88
C ALA A 262 -12.40 -30.39 11.74
N GLU A 263 -11.71 -29.92 12.77
CA GLU A 263 -12.06 -28.73 13.55
C GLU A 263 -11.42 -27.51 12.85
N ILE A 264 -12.18 -26.44 12.66
CA ILE A 264 -11.73 -25.26 11.90
C ILE A 264 -12.20 -24.00 12.64
N GLU A 265 -11.25 -23.14 13.01
CA GLU A 265 -11.50 -21.89 13.72
C GLU A 265 -10.89 -20.70 12.95
N GLY A 266 -11.50 -19.52 13.05
CA GLY A 266 -11.04 -18.33 12.32
C GLY A 266 -11.22 -18.43 10.79
N ASP A 267 -10.36 -17.74 10.03
CA ASP A 267 -10.38 -17.77 8.56
C ASP A 267 -9.38 -18.81 8.01
N PHE A 268 -9.92 -19.91 7.46
CA PHE A 268 -9.14 -20.92 6.76
C PHE A 268 -9.86 -21.33 5.45
N PRO A 269 -9.42 -20.83 4.28
CA PRO A 269 -10.09 -21.09 3.00
C PRO A 269 -10.06 -22.56 2.57
N GLU A 270 -11.18 -23.08 2.04
CA GLU A 270 -11.33 -24.51 1.73
C GLU A 270 -10.31 -25.04 0.71
N TYR A 271 -9.92 -24.22 -0.27
CA TYR A 271 -8.92 -24.58 -1.28
C TYR A 271 -7.50 -24.71 -0.73
N SER A 272 -7.24 -24.24 0.50
CA SER A 272 -5.96 -24.31 1.18
C SER A 272 -5.86 -25.46 2.19
N TYR A 273 -6.92 -26.26 2.40
CA TYR A 273 -6.94 -27.28 3.44
C TYR A 273 -5.76 -28.29 3.28
N PRO A 274 -4.96 -28.51 4.34
CA PRO A 274 -3.77 -29.35 4.27
C PRO A 274 -4.11 -30.85 4.29
N ALA A 275 -5.26 -31.22 4.85
CA ALA A 275 -5.78 -32.58 4.91
C ALA A 275 -7.28 -32.60 4.55
N ASP A 276 -7.86 -33.79 4.45
CA ASP A 276 -9.26 -33.95 4.09
C ASP A 276 -10.19 -33.45 5.22
N LYS A 277 -11.14 -32.59 4.88
CA LYS A 277 -12.13 -32.03 5.83
C LYS A 277 -12.95 -33.12 6.53
N LEU A 278 -13.24 -34.21 5.81
CA LEU A 278 -13.85 -35.43 6.33
C LEU A 278 -12.94 -36.61 5.99
N LEU A 279 -12.07 -36.98 6.93
CA LEU A 279 -11.18 -38.12 6.78
C LEU A 279 -11.99 -39.42 7.01
N THR A 280 -12.12 -40.24 5.98
CA THR A 280 -12.79 -41.56 6.05
C THR A 280 -11.74 -42.66 6.04
N ILE A 281 -11.80 -43.57 7.01
CA ILE A 281 -10.72 -44.55 7.24
C ILE A 281 -11.23 -45.89 7.80
N LYS A 282 -10.42 -46.94 7.63
CA LYS A 282 -10.65 -48.31 8.12
C LYS A 282 -9.36 -48.90 8.68
N GLU A 283 -9.47 -49.99 9.43
CA GLU A 283 -8.33 -50.82 9.82
C GLU A 283 -7.68 -51.45 8.56
N GLY A 284 -6.35 -51.52 8.52
CA GLY A 284 -5.58 -51.90 7.34
C GLY A 284 -5.49 -50.84 6.23
N ALA A 285 -5.94 -49.60 6.46
CA ALA A 285 -5.81 -48.53 5.48
C ALA A 285 -4.35 -48.07 5.31
N GLN A 286 -3.89 -47.95 4.06
CA GLN A 286 -2.59 -47.36 3.74
C GLN A 286 -2.69 -45.84 3.76
N ILE A 287 -1.87 -45.21 4.59
CA ILE A 287 -1.87 -43.76 4.85
C ILE A 287 -0.52 -43.14 4.54
N MET A 288 -0.51 -41.82 4.33
CA MET A 288 0.69 -40.99 4.26
C MET A 288 0.59 -39.87 5.28
N PHE A 289 1.65 -39.71 6.08
CA PHE A 289 1.76 -38.62 7.05
C PHE A 289 2.01 -37.27 6.34
N LEU A 290 1.39 -36.21 6.85
CA LEU A 290 1.34 -34.86 6.26
C LEU A 290 2.14 -33.81 7.05
N LYS A 291 2.64 -34.19 8.24
CA LYS A 291 3.41 -33.35 9.15
C LYS A 291 4.60 -34.18 9.66
N ASN A 292 5.60 -33.52 10.24
CA ASN A 292 6.65 -34.21 11.00
C ASN A 292 6.20 -34.34 12.45
N ASP A 293 6.48 -35.47 13.09
CA ASP A 293 6.18 -35.69 14.51
C ASP A 293 6.89 -34.62 15.37
N PRO A 294 6.15 -33.81 16.14
CA PRO A 294 6.73 -32.77 17.00
C PRO A 294 7.41 -33.35 18.25
N SER A 295 7.17 -34.62 18.59
CA SER A 295 7.78 -35.26 19.77
C SER A 295 9.28 -35.49 19.59
N SER A 296 9.99 -35.62 20.72
CA SER A 296 11.42 -35.98 20.74
C SER A 296 11.72 -37.35 20.11
N GLU A 297 10.72 -38.22 19.99
CA GLU A 297 10.83 -39.56 19.40
C GLU A 297 10.88 -39.54 17.86
N LYS A 298 10.34 -38.47 17.22
CA LYS A 298 10.33 -38.29 15.76
C LYS A 298 9.81 -39.51 14.96
N ARG A 299 8.71 -40.13 15.41
CA ARG A 299 8.21 -41.42 14.91
C ARG A 299 7.72 -41.39 13.47
N TYR A 300 7.35 -40.22 12.95
CA TYR A 300 6.90 -40.04 11.58
C TYR A 300 7.35 -38.70 10.97
N TYR A 301 7.41 -38.67 9.63
CA TYR A 301 7.78 -37.48 8.85
C TYR A 301 6.83 -37.27 7.66
N ASN A 302 6.76 -36.04 7.16
CA ASN A 302 5.90 -35.68 6.03
C ASN A 302 6.30 -36.47 4.77
N GLY A 303 5.33 -37.20 4.19
CA GLY A 303 5.53 -38.12 3.06
C GLY A 303 5.81 -39.57 3.45
N MET A 304 6.01 -39.88 4.74
CA MET A 304 6.17 -41.26 5.20
C MET A 304 4.87 -42.06 4.98
N ILE A 305 4.99 -43.29 4.48
CA ILE A 305 3.86 -44.22 4.34
C ILE A 305 3.69 -45.01 5.64
N GLY A 306 2.44 -45.22 6.05
CA GLY A 306 2.06 -45.99 7.22
C GLY A 306 0.81 -46.83 6.98
N GLU A 307 0.41 -47.53 8.03
CA GLU A 307 -0.75 -48.40 8.07
C GLU A 307 -1.58 -48.10 9.33
N VAL A 308 -2.90 -48.11 9.20
CA VAL A 308 -3.82 -48.05 10.35
C VAL A 308 -3.95 -49.44 10.95
N VAL A 309 -3.46 -49.63 12.17
CA VAL A 309 -3.53 -50.92 12.87
C VAL A 309 -4.90 -51.10 13.52
N ALA A 310 -5.40 -50.05 14.17
CA ALA A 310 -6.73 -50.04 14.80
C ALA A 310 -7.36 -48.66 14.66
N VAL A 311 -8.69 -48.62 14.52
CA VAL A 311 -9.44 -47.36 14.52
C VAL A 311 -10.80 -47.52 15.19
N ASN A 312 -11.15 -46.56 16.02
CA ASN A 312 -12.44 -46.49 16.71
C ASN A 312 -12.91 -45.02 16.82
N GLU A 313 -14.04 -44.80 17.48
CA GLU A 313 -14.65 -43.46 17.60
C GLU A 313 -13.84 -42.49 18.48
N THR A 314 -12.84 -42.99 19.23
CA THR A 314 -11.95 -42.18 20.10
C THR A 314 -10.57 -41.89 19.50
N GLY A 315 -10.18 -42.57 18.42
CA GLY A 315 -8.93 -42.29 17.72
C GLY A 315 -8.40 -43.39 16.81
N ILE A 316 -7.17 -43.18 16.34
CA ILE A 316 -6.48 -43.98 15.32
C ILE A 316 -5.13 -44.44 15.88
N VAL A 317 -4.85 -45.74 15.81
CA VAL A 317 -3.52 -46.31 16.07
C VAL A 317 -2.86 -46.63 14.75
N VAL A 318 -1.64 -46.13 14.57
CA VAL A 318 -0.90 -46.22 13.30
C VAL A 318 0.50 -46.81 13.52
N ARG A 319 1.08 -47.33 12.45
CA ARG A 319 2.44 -47.86 12.41
C ARG A 319 3.14 -47.38 11.14
N GLY A 320 4.43 -47.06 11.26
CA GLY A 320 5.28 -46.78 10.10
C GLY A 320 5.48 -48.02 9.24
N LYS A 321 5.49 -47.90 7.90
CA LYS A 321 5.82 -49.02 7.02
C LYS A 321 7.24 -49.52 7.27
N GLY A 322 7.38 -50.78 7.67
CA GLY A 322 8.66 -51.40 8.03
C GLY A 322 9.08 -51.25 9.49
N ASP A 323 8.37 -50.42 10.26
CA ASP A 323 8.59 -50.28 11.71
C ASP A 323 7.68 -51.24 12.48
N ARG A 324 8.10 -51.67 13.68
CA ARG A 324 7.26 -52.47 14.59
C ARG A 324 6.58 -51.62 15.66
N SER A 325 6.96 -50.35 15.75
CA SER A 325 6.51 -49.43 16.78
C SER A 325 5.13 -48.87 16.44
N GLU A 326 4.10 -49.36 17.13
CA GLU A 326 2.73 -48.87 17.02
C GLU A 326 2.53 -47.69 17.97
N PHE A 327 1.87 -46.63 17.51
CA PHE A 327 1.60 -45.45 18.32
C PHE A 327 0.20 -44.89 18.05
N GLN A 328 -0.39 -44.31 19.09
CA GLN A 328 -1.64 -43.57 18.96
C GLN A 328 -1.36 -42.26 18.22
N LEU A 329 -2.05 -42.05 17.10
CA LEU A 329 -1.99 -40.80 16.37
C LEU A 329 -2.88 -39.76 17.08
N LEU A 330 -2.39 -38.52 17.16
CA LEU A 330 -3.16 -37.39 17.69
C LEU A 330 -3.52 -36.42 16.55
N PRO A 331 -4.64 -35.69 16.65
CA PRO A 331 -4.94 -34.58 15.76
C PRO A 331 -3.88 -33.49 15.88
N GLU A 332 -3.39 -33.03 14.73
CA GLU A 332 -2.40 -31.95 14.62
C GLU A 332 -3.08 -30.68 14.13
N GLU A 333 -2.50 -29.54 14.49
CA GLU A 333 -2.96 -28.22 14.05
C GLU A 333 -2.07 -27.66 12.92
N TRP A 334 -2.70 -26.97 11.97
CA TRP A 334 -2.05 -26.12 10.98
C TRP A 334 -2.64 -24.71 11.09
N GLY A 335 -1.78 -23.70 11.27
CA GLY A 335 -2.18 -22.30 11.20
C GLY A 335 -2.23 -21.80 9.75
N ASN A 336 -3.29 -21.09 9.39
CA ASN A 336 -3.29 -20.13 8.31
C ASN A 336 -2.70 -18.82 8.85
N TYR A 337 -1.53 -18.43 8.37
CA TYR A 337 -0.80 -17.27 8.89
C TYR A 337 -1.10 -16.00 8.10
N LYS A 338 -0.95 -14.86 8.77
CA LYS A 338 -1.03 -13.53 8.20
C LYS A 338 0.08 -12.65 8.74
N TYR A 339 0.69 -11.88 7.84
CA TYR A 339 1.66 -10.87 8.22
C TYR A 339 0.96 -9.65 8.84
N VAL A 340 1.44 -9.26 10.01
CA VAL A 340 1.06 -8.07 10.79
C VAL A 340 2.31 -7.29 11.20
N LEU A 341 2.15 -6.09 11.75
CA LEU A 341 3.24 -5.32 12.33
C LEU A 341 3.20 -5.39 13.86
N ASN A 342 4.32 -5.77 14.47
CA ASN A 342 4.46 -5.68 15.93
C ASN A 342 4.37 -4.20 16.38
N GLU A 343 3.59 -3.90 17.41
CA GLU A 343 3.33 -2.51 17.82
C GLU A 343 4.57 -1.78 18.36
N GLU A 344 5.46 -2.49 19.06
CA GLU A 344 6.65 -1.93 19.73
C GLU A 344 7.89 -1.94 18.82
N THR A 345 8.23 -3.09 18.23
CA THR A 345 9.43 -3.24 17.39
C THR A 345 9.19 -2.69 15.98
N LYS A 346 7.92 -2.58 15.57
CA LYS A 346 7.48 -2.31 14.19
C LYS A 346 7.96 -3.35 13.17
N GLU A 347 8.54 -4.48 13.59
CA GLU A 347 8.96 -5.57 12.69
C GLU A 347 7.75 -6.34 12.13
N ILE A 348 7.94 -7.04 11.01
CA ILE A 348 6.91 -7.86 10.38
C ILE A 348 6.86 -9.20 11.13
N THR A 349 5.70 -9.53 11.71
CA THR A 349 5.48 -10.80 12.42
C THR A 349 4.31 -11.56 11.84
N GLU A 350 4.26 -12.87 12.08
CA GLU A 350 3.17 -13.75 11.65
C GLU A 350 2.21 -13.98 12.81
N VAL A 351 0.90 -13.80 12.56
CA VAL A 351 -0.17 -14.22 13.47
C VAL A 351 -1.06 -15.24 12.79
N ILE A 352 -1.71 -16.07 13.58
CA ILE A 352 -2.67 -17.07 13.11
C ILE A 352 -4.00 -16.36 12.84
N GLU A 353 -4.48 -16.42 11.60
CA GLU A 353 -5.77 -15.87 11.17
C GLU A 353 -6.89 -16.94 11.26
N GLY A 354 -6.51 -18.21 11.15
CA GLY A 354 -7.37 -19.36 11.41
C GLY A 354 -6.57 -20.64 11.64
N THR A 355 -7.16 -21.60 12.33
CA THR A 355 -6.59 -22.92 12.60
C THR A 355 -7.41 -23.99 11.88
N PHE A 356 -6.71 -25.01 11.38
CA PHE A 356 -7.30 -26.25 10.88
C PHE A 356 -6.70 -27.38 11.71
N ARG A 357 -7.52 -28.21 12.33
CA ARG A 357 -7.09 -29.30 13.21
C ARG A 357 -7.72 -30.62 12.79
N GLN A 358 -6.88 -31.60 12.51
CA GLN A 358 -7.25 -32.90 11.94
C GLN A 358 -6.10 -33.89 12.16
N TYR A 359 -6.35 -35.20 12.05
CA TYR A 359 -5.26 -36.18 12.01
C TYR A 359 -4.29 -35.87 10.83
N PRO A 360 -2.96 -35.89 11.05
CA PRO A 360 -1.95 -35.52 10.05
C PRO A 360 -1.71 -36.61 9.00
N ILE A 361 -2.78 -37.16 8.43
CA ILE A 361 -2.75 -38.29 7.49
C ILE A 361 -3.76 -38.10 6.35
N ARG A 362 -3.53 -38.80 5.24
CA ARG A 362 -4.51 -39.05 4.18
C ARG A 362 -4.32 -40.45 3.60
N LEU A 363 -5.32 -40.94 2.86
CA LEU A 363 -5.21 -42.20 2.12
C LEU A 363 -4.10 -42.11 1.06
N ALA A 364 -3.33 -43.18 0.91
CA ALA A 364 -2.06 -43.16 0.17
C ALA A 364 -1.77 -44.43 -0.63
N TRP A 365 -2.79 -45.12 -1.15
CA TRP A 365 -2.59 -46.08 -2.23
C TRP A 365 -2.22 -45.38 -3.53
N ALA A 366 -2.82 -44.22 -3.80
CA ALA A 366 -2.47 -43.36 -4.91
C ALA A 366 -2.47 -41.87 -4.55
N ILE A 367 -1.55 -41.13 -5.15
CA ILE A 367 -1.53 -39.66 -5.16
C ILE A 367 -1.24 -39.15 -6.57
N THR A 368 -1.46 -37.86 -6.80
CA THR A 368 -1.02 -37.22 -8.05
C THR A 368 0.45 -36.87 -8.00
N ILE A 369 1.11 -36.88 -9.16
CA ILE A 369 2.48 -36.38 -9.33
C ILE A 369 2.60 -34.93 -8.85
N HIS A 370 1.57 -34.10 -9.06
CA HIS A 370 1.51 -32.73 -8.52
C HIS A 370 1.60 -32.71 -6.99
N LYS A 371 0.77 -33.50 -6.30
CA LYS A 371 0.79 -33.61 -4.82
C LYS A 371 2.00 -34.36 -4.27
N SER A 372 2.84 -34.98 -5.11
CA SER A 372 4.08 -35.64 -4.70
C SER A 372 5.32 -34.74 -4.73
N GLN A 373 5.21 -33.51 -5.24
CA GLN A 373 6.31 -32.54 -5.20
C GLN A 373 6.76 -32.28 -3.76
N GLY A 374 8.07 -32.07 -3.58
CA GLY A 374 8.71 -32.02 -2.26
C GLY A 374 8.93 -33.39 -1.59
N LEU A 375 7.96 -34.31 -1.69
CA LEU A 375 7.96 -35.61 -1.00
C LEU A 375 9.03 -36.59 -1.53
N THR A 376 9.32 -37.63 -0.74
CA THR A 376 10.30 -38.69 -1.04
C THR A 376 9.71 -40.03 -0.60
N PHE A 377 9.77 -41.05 -1.46
CA PHE A 377 9.24 -42.39 -1.21
C PHE A 377 10.32 -43.45 -1.33
N GLU A 378 10.16 -44.54 -0.60
CA GLU A 378 11.05 -45.71 -0.70
C GLU A 378 10.66 -46.60 -1.87
N ARG A 379 9.35 -46.77 -2.08
CA ARG A 379 8.77 -47.62 -3.12
C ARG A 379 7.59 -46.91 -3.79
N ALA A 380 7.60 -46.79 -5.11
CA ALA A 380 6.52 -46.16 -5.86
C ALA A 380 6.26 -46.82 -7.22
N ILE A 381 4.97 -46.93 -7.56
CA ILE A 381 4.47 -47.33 -8.88
C ILE A 381 4.17 -46.06 -9.67
N ILE A 382 4.73 -45.90 -10.87
CA ILE A 382 4.61 -44.68 -11.66
C ILE A 382 3.81 -44.96 -12.94
N ASP A 383 2.65 -44.29 -13.08
CA ASP A 383 1.98 -44.11 -14.37
C ASP A 383 2.34 -42.74 -14.94
N ALA A 384 3.29 -42.74 -15.88
CA ALA A 384 3.71 -41.57 -16.65
C ALA A 384 3.17 -41.59 -18.09
N ARG A 385 2.27 -42.53 -18.45
CA ARG A 385 1.77 -42.68 -19.84
C ARG A 385 1.01 -41.44 -20.30
N ASN A 386 0.30 -40.80 -19.38
CA ASN A 386 -0.54 -39.63 -19.62
C ASN A 386 0.10 -38.34 -19.08
N SER A 387 1.44 -38.29 -18.97
CA SER A 387 2.14 -37.04 -18.67
C SER A 387 1.81 -36.01 -19.75
N PHE A 388 1.31 -34.85 -19.33
CA PHE A 388 0.80 -33.80 -20.21
C PHE A 388 1.53 -32.47 -20.04
N ALA A 389 2.34 -32.33 -18.99
CA ALA A 389 3.09 -31.13 -18.66
C ALA A 389 4.59 -31.38 -18.62
N HIS A 390 5.36 -30.33 -18.91
CA HIS A 390 6.82 -30.29 -18.74
C HIS A 390 7.24 -30.75 -17.35
N GLY A 391 8.34 -31.50 -17.26
CA GLY A 391 8.93 -31.94 -15.99
C GLY A 391 8.09 -32.95 -15.17
N GLN A 392 6.83 -33.23 -15.53
CA GLN A 392 5.94 -34.12 -14.76
C GLN A 392 6.55 -35.53 -14.58
N THR A 393 7.09 -36.10 -15.66
CA THR A 393 7.78 -37.40 -15.62
C THR A 393 9.06 -37.33 -14.75
N TYR A 394 9.86 -36.26 -14.85
CA TYR A 394 11.03 -36.06 -13.96
C TYR A 394 10.64 -35.94 -12.48
N VAL A 395 9.56 -35.21 -12.17
CA VAL A 395 9.04 -35.10 -10.81
C VAL A 395 8.64 -36.46 -10.26
N ALA A 396 7.91 -37.27 -11.04
CA ALA A 396 7.51 -38.62 -10.65
C ALA A 396 8.71 -39.53 -10.35
N LEU A 397 9.66 -39.63 -11.29
CA LEU A 397 10.85 -40.48 -11.15
C LEU A 397 11.74 -40.02 -9.97
N SER A 398 11.91 -38.71 -9.79
CA SER A 398 12.73 -38.13 -8.70
C SER A 398 12.10 -38.24 -7.29
N ARG A 399 10.94 -38.88 -7.14
CA ARG A 399 10.36 -39.17 -5.81
C ARG A 399 11.01 -40.37 -5.13
N CYS A 400 11.47 -41.36 -5.89
CA CYS A 400 12.11 -42.56 -5.34
C CYS A 400 13.51 -42.25 -4.78
N LYS A 401 13.92 -42.96 -3.72
CA LYS A 401 15.29 -42.93 -3.19
C LYS A 401 16.29 -43.69 -4.09
N THR A 402 15.88 -44.82 -4.65
CA THR A 402 16.70 -45.71 -5.50
C THR A 402 15.93 -46.20 -6.73
N LEU A 403 16.63 -46.78 -7.71
CA LEU A 403 16.03 -47.32 -8.93
C LEU A 403 15.19 -48.59 -8.65
N GLU A 404 15.58 -49.40 -7.68
CA GLU A 404 14.92 -50.66 -7.28
C GLU A 404 13.59 -50.41 -6.56
N GLY A 405 13.45 -49.27 -5.88
CA GLY A 405 12.18 -48.84 -5.30
C GLY A 405 11.14 -48.41 -6.33
N MET A 406 11.55 -48.18 -7.57
CA MET A 406 10.66 -47.74 -8.64
C MET A 406 10.08 -48.93 -9.41
N VAL A 407 8.79 -48.86 -9.73
CA VAL A 407 8.13 -49.73 -10.72
C VAL A 407 7.37 -48.83 -11.71
N LEU A 408 7.43 -49.15 -13.00
CA LEU A 408 6.68 -48.45 -14.04
C LEU A 408 5.45 -49.28 -14.42
N GLU A 409 4.26 -48.68 -14.39
CA GLU A 409 3.01 -49.32 -14.83
C GLU A 409 2.88 -49.35 -16.36
N SER A 410 3.64 -48.48 -17.05
CA SER A 410 3.73 -48.39 -18.51
C SER A 410 5.18 -48.15 -18.93
N PRO A 411 5.64 -48.64 -20.09
CA PRO A 411 6.99 -48.34 -20.58
C PRO A 411 7.11 -46.85 -20.88
N LEU A 412 8.18 -46.22 -20.38
CA LEU A 412 8.54 -44.85 -20.73
C LEU A 412 8.96 -44.80 -22.20
N ARG A 413 8.26 -43.97 -22.96
CA ARG A 413 8.61 -43.60 -24.34
C ARG A 413 9.17 -42.19 -24.37
N ARG A 414 9.80 -41.82 -25.49
CA ARG A 414 10.38 -40.49 -25.67
C ARG A 414 9.31 -39.39 -25.57
N GLU A 415 8.11 -39.67 -26.07
CA GLU A 415 6.92 -38.80 -25.97
C GLU A 415 6.51 -38.46 -24.52
N ALA A 416 6.82 -39.32 -23.54
CA ALA A 416 6.51 -39.08 -22.13
C ALA A 416 7.53 -38.16 -21.43
N ILE A 417 8.68 -37.88 -22.07
CA ILE A 417 9.65 -36.88 -21.62
C ILE A 417 9.37 -35.58 -22.39
N ILE A 418 8.33 -34.86 -21.94
CA ILE A 418 8.00 -33.54 -22.46
C ILE A 418 9.08 -32.56 -21.99
N SER A 419 9.85 -32.03 -22.94
CA SER A 419 10.85 -30.97 -22.74
C SER A 419 10.39 -29.65 -23.36
N ASP A 420 10.71 -28.54 -22.68
CA ASP A 420 10.36 -27.19 -23.12
C ASP A 420 11.65 -26.46 -23.51
N ALA A 421 11.79 -26.18 -24.81
CA ALA A 421 12.96 -25.50 -25.35
C ALA A 421 13.20 -24.12 -24.71
N THR A 422 12.15 -23.47 -24.19
CA THR A 422 12.26 -22.21 -23.44
C THR A 422 13.04 -22.41 -22.15
N VAL A 423 12.70 -23.45 -21.39
CA VAL A 423 13.35 -23.79 -20.12
C VAL A 423 14.80 -24.22 -20.36
N ASP A 424 15.05 -25.00 -21.40
CA ASP A 424 16.42 -25.40 -21.78
C ASP A 424 17.28 -24.20 -22.19
N ASN A 425 16.74 -23.28 -23.00
CA ASN A 425 17.46 -22.07 -23.43
C ASN A 425 17.74 -21.14 -22.24
N PHE A 426 16.77 -20.96 -21.36
CA PHE A 426 16.93 -20.19 -20.12
C PHE A 426 17.99 -20.79 -19.21
N THR A 427 17.97 -22.12 -19.02
CA THR A 427 18.94 -22.82 -18.16
C THR A 427 20.36 -22.69 -18.71
N LYS A 428 20.55 -22.78 -20.03
CA LYS A 428 21.86 -22.56 -20.69
C LYS A 428 22.37 -21.12 -20.50
N ALA A 429 21.51 -20.12 -20.64
CA ALA A 429 21.87 -18.72 -20.40
C ALA A 429 22.27 -18.46 -18.94
N VAL A 430 21.55 -19.07 -18.00
CA VAL A 430 21.88 -19.09 -16.56
C VAL A 430 23.24 -19.75 -16.29
N GLU A 431 23.54 -20.89 -16.91
CA GLU A 431 24.80 -21.60 -16.71
C GLU A 431 26.02 -20.84 -17.23
N GLN A 432 25.84 -20.01 -18.26
CA GLN A 432 26.88 -19.15 -18.83
C GLN A 432 27.11 -17.90 -17.97
N ASN A 433 26.05 -17.33 -17.39
CA ASN A 433 26.10 -16.11 -16.58
C ASN A 433 26.21 -16.39 -15.07
N LYS A 434 27.16 -17.24 -14.67
CA LYS A 434 27.42 -17.50 -13.24
C LYS A 434 28.10 -16.29 -12.59
N PRO A 435 27.61 -15.79 -11.43
CA PRO A 435 28.18 -14.61 -10.79
C PRO A 435 29.63 -14.86 -10.35
N GLY A 436 30.55 -14.02 -10.84
CA GLY A 436 31.94 -13.98 -10.40
C GLY A 436 32.11 -13.24 -9.06
N SER A 437 33.21 -13.50 -8.35
CA SER A 437 33.56 -12.80 -7.10
C SER A 437 33.70 -11.28 -7.30
N GLN A 438 34.26 -10.85 -8.43
CA GLN A 438 34.37 -9.44 -8.80
C GLN A 438 32.98 -8.80 -8.95
N GLN A 439 32.09 -9.45 -9.71
CA GLN A 439 30.74 -8.98 -9.96
C GLN A 439 29.93 -8.85 -8.65
N LEU A 440 30.10 -9.78 -7.71
CA LEU A 440 29.53 -9.66 -6.36
C LEU A 440 30.05 -8.42 -5.64
N ASN A 441 31.37 -8.17 -5.64
CA ASN A 441 31.95 -6.98 -4.99
C ASN A 441 31.41 -5.69 -5.60
N ASP A 442 31.37 -5.59 -6.94
CA ASP A 442 30.85 -4.42 -7.66
C ASP A 442 29.36 -4.17 -7.33
N MET A 443 28.55 -5.22 -7.23
CA MET A 443 27.13 -5.13 -6.88
C MET A 443 26.89 -4.79 -5.40
N GLN A 444 27.74 -5.27 -4.51
CA GLN A 444 27.73 -4.89 -3.10
C GLN A 444 28.11 -3.41 -2.93
N LYS A 445 29.16 -2.94 -3.62
CA LYS A 445 29.55 -1.52 -3.69
C LYS A 445 28.44 -0.64 -4.23
N ALA A 446 27.77 -1.05 -5.32
CA ALA A 446 26.64 -0.33 -5.90
C ALA A 446 25.47 -0.22 -4.90
N TYR A 447 25.12 -1.30 -4.22
CA TYR A 447 24.05 -1.27 -3.21
C TYR A 447 24.38 -0.41 -2.00
N PHE A 448 25.61 -0.49 -1.49
CA PHE A 448 26.08 0.36 -0.40
C PHE A 448 26.07 1.85 -0.81
N PHE A 449 26.51 2.15 -2.03
CA PHE A 449 26.42 3.49 -2.62
C PHE A 449 24.98 3.98 -2.75
N ASP A 450 24.04 3.14 -3.19
CA ASP A 450 22.62 3.50 -3.31
C ASP A 450 22.00 3.81 -1.94
N LEU A 451 22.33 3.05 -0.89
CA LEU A 451 21.86 3.32 0.48
C LEU A 451 22.42 4.64 1.04
N LEU A 452 23.70 4.95 0.78
CA LEU A 452 24.28 6.24 1.15
C LEU A 452 23.73 7.41 0.32
N SER A 453 23.49 7.18 -0.97
CA SER A 453 22.81 8.14 -1.85
C SER A 453 21.38 8.41 -1.35
N ASP A 454 20.64 7.38 -0.96
CA ASP A 454 19.32 7.50 -0.31
C ASP A 454 19.38 8.29 1.02
N LEU A 455 20.44 8.13 1.82
CA LEU A 455 20.67 8.89 3.05
C LEU A 455 20.95 10.38 2.77
N PHE A 456 21.87 10.69 1.85
CA PHE A 456 22.34 12.06 1.56
C PHE A 456 21.61 12.77 0.40
N ASN A 457 20.58 12.15 -0.18
CA ASN A 457 19.70 12.80 -1.16
C ASN A 457 18.63 13.66 -0.46
N PHE A 458 18.70 14.98 -0.62
CA PHE A 458 17.77 15.95 -0.01
C PHE A 458 16.70 16.48 -0.97
N TYR A 459 16.54 15.86 -2.14
CA TYR A 459 15.58 16.29 -3.16
C TYR A 459 14.12 16.32 -2.67
N SER A 460 13.73 15.41 -1.76
CA SER A 460 12.40 15.43 -1.15
C SER A 460 12.13 16.70 -0.34
N ILE A 461 13.09 17.12 0.48
CA ILE A 461 13.02 18.37 1.26
C ILE A 461 13.03 19.58 0.33
N ASP A 462 13.93 19.63 -0.66
CA ASP A 462 13.99 20.70 -1.66
C ASP A 462 12.65 20.87 -2.40
N GLN A 463 12.03 19.77 -2.83
CA GLN A 463 10.71 19.79 -3.49
C GLN A 463 9.59 20.21 -2.54
N ALA A 464 9.55 19.70 -1.31
CA ALA A 464 8.55 20.08 -0.32
C ALA A 464 8.66 21.58 0.02
N TYR A 465 9.89 22.05 0.26
CA TYR A 465 10.21 23.45 0.55
C TYR A 465 9.83 24.38 -0.61
N LYS A 466 10.21 24.05 -1.85
CA LYS A 466 9.83 24.84 -3.04
C LYS A 466 8.31 24.89 -3.26
N ARG A 467 7.60 23.78 -3.01
CA ARG A 467 6.12 23.75 -3.12
C ARG A 467 5.45 24.60 -2.04
N LEU A 468 5.97 24.59 -0.82
CA LEU A 468 5.50 25.46 0.26
C LEU A 468 5.80 26.95 -0.03
N LEU A 469 7.03 27.27 -0.41
CA LEU A 469 7.44 28.63 -0.77
C LEU A 469 6.61 29.18 -1.94
N ARG A 470 6.33 28.36 -2.96
CA ARG A 470 5.47 28.75 -4.10
C ARG A 470 4.04 29.09 -3.64
N LEU A 471 3.42 28.23 -2.82
CA LEU A 471 2.10 28.50 -2.24
C LEU A 471 2.10 29.82 -1.44
N MET A 472 3.17 30.08 -0.69
CA MET A 472 3.31 31.31 0.08
C MET A 472 3.46 32.56 -0.81
N ASP A 473 4.16 32.45 -1.93
CA ASP A 473 4.39 33.58 -2.86
C ASP A 473 3.18 33.87 -3.75
N GLU A 474 2.47 32.84 -4.23
CA GLU A 474 1.28 32.98 -5.08
C GLU A 474 0.05 33.43 -4.28
N ASP A 475 -0.28 32.74 -3.18
CA ASP A 475 -1.55 32.94 -2.47
C ASP A 475 -1.43 33.74 -1.16
N LEU A 476 -0.28 33.70 -0.47
CA LEU A 476 -0.15 34.21 0.91
C LEU A 476 0.69 35.49 1.06
N TYR A 477 1.28 36.01 -0.01
CA TYR A 477 2.23 37.14 0.05
C TYR A 477 1.66 38.41 0.69
N LYS A 478 0.36 38.66 0.53
CA LYS A 478 -0.38 39.78 1.16
C LYS A 478 -0.76 39.54 2.63
N LEU A 479 -0.78 38.28 3.07
CA LEU A 479 -1.25 37.88 4.40
C LEU A 479 -0.08 37.66 5.38
N PHE A 480 1.03 37.11 4.89
CA PHE A 480 2.20 36.74 5.70
C PHE A 480 3.53 37.20 5.06
N PRO A 481 3.71 38.51 4.78
CA PRO A 481 4.87 39.01 4.05
C PRO A 481 6.19 38.80 4.81
N LYS A 482 6.19 38.85 6.14
CA LYS A 482 7.40 38.60 6.96
C LYS A 482 7.83 37.14 6.88
N GLN A 483 6.90 36.21 7.06
CA GLN A 483 7.19 34.78 6.94
C GLN A 483 7.65 34.44 5.51
N LEU A 484 7.03 35.02 4.49
CA LEU A 484 7.50 34.88 3.11
C LEU A 484 8.93 35.42 2.91
N ALA A 485 9.28 36.53 3.55
CA ALA A 485 10.66 37.04 3.53
C ALA A 485 11.64 36.08 4.25
N GLU A 486 11.27 35.51 5.39
CA GLU A 486 12.09 34.52 6.12
C GLU A 486 12.30 33.24 5.29
N TYR A 487 11.25 32.69 4.66
CA TYR A 487 11.37 31.55 3.76
C TYR A 487 12.15 31.89 2.46
N LYS A 488 12.01 33.11 1.91
CA LYS A 488 12.85 33.54 0.78
C LYS A 488 14.32 33.70 1.16
N ALA A 489 14.62 34.17 2.37
CA ALA A 489 15.99 34.30 2.88
C ALA A 489 16.66 32.94 3.16
N LEU A 490 15.89 31.92 3.55
CA LEU A 490 16.41 30.57 3.79
C LEU A 490 16.43 29.68 2.52
N ALA A 491 15.73 30.05 1.44
CA ALA A 491 15.76 29.28 0.18
C ALA A 491 17.16 29.09 -0.43
N PRO A 492 18.07 30.10 -0.46
CA PRO A 492 19.47 29.90 -0.85
C PRO A 492 20.21 28.91 0.05
N HIS A 493 19.96 28.92 1.36
CA HIS A 493 20.57 27.99 2.32
C HIS A 493 20.22 26.53 1.98
N VAL A 494 18.94 26.24 1.76
CA VAL A 494 18.48 24.88 1.36
C VAL A 494 19.13 24.45 0.04
N LYS A 495 19.24 25.35 -0.95
CA LYS A 495 19.87 25.04 -2.24
C LYS A 495 21.38 24.82 -2.10
N GLU A 496 22.10 25.76 -1.49
CA GLU A 496 23.56 25.81 -1.51
C GLU A 496 24.18 24.92 -0.43
N LYS A 497 23.70 24.99 0.81
CA LYS A 497 24.27 24.26 1.97
C LYS A 497 23.80 22.83 2.09
N ILE A 498 22.59 22.52 1.61
CA ILE A 498 22.03 21.17 1.68
C ILE A 498 22.17 20.48 0.32
N VAL A 499 21.50 20.96 -0.74
CA VAL A 499 21.45 20.25 -2.03
C VAL A 499 22.79 20.26 -2.78
N GLU A 500 23.42 21.42 -2.97
CA GLU A 500 24.68 21.49 -3.72
C GLU A 500 25.86 20.87 -2.95
N VAL A 501 25.92 21.03 -1.61
CA VAL A 501 26.94 20.33 -0.81
C VAL A 501 26.71 18.82 -0.84
N SER A 502 25.46 18.32 -0.82
CA SER A 502 25.25 16.86 -0.91
C SER A 502 25.60 16.28 -2.28
N GLN A 503 25.39 17.02 -3.37
CA GLN A 503 25.89 16.66 -4.69
C GLN A 503 27.43 16.61 -4.74
N ARG A 504 28.13 17.58 -4.14
CA ARG A 504 29.60 17.58 -4.06
C ARG A 504 30.12 16.46 -3.15
N PHE A 505 29.44 16.20 -2.03
CA PHE A 505 29.74 15.13 -1.08
C PHE A 505 29.54 13.74 -1.71
N ARG A 506 28.52 13.55 -2.56
CA ARG A 506 28.31 12.34 -3.35
C ARG A 506 29.54 11.95 -4.15
N ASN A 507 30.15 12.92 -4.85
CA ASN A 507 31.38 12.68 -5.62
C ASN A 507 32.59 12.28 -4.74
N GLN A 508 32.59 12.63 -3.45
CA GLN A 508 33.67 12.26 -2.52
C GLN A 508 33.51 10.81 -2.05
N TYR A 509 32.35 10.42 -1.50
CA TYR A 509 32.18 9.03 -1.05
C TYR A 509 32.13 8.04 -2.21
N THR A 510 31.70 8.45 -3.42
CA THR A 510 31.81 7.62 -4.63
C THR A 510 33.27 7.18 -4.87
N ARG A 511 34.24 8.10 -4.77
CA ARG A 511 35.66 7.79 -4.98
C ARG A 511 36.17 6.80 -3.93
N LEU A 512 35.92 7.09 -2.65
CA LEU A 512 36.34 6.23 -1.53
C LEU A 512 35.76 4.81 -1.61
N ILE A 513 34.52 4.63 -2.10
CA ILE A 513 33.91 3.31 -2.31
C ILE A 513 34.57 2.55 -3.47
N HIS A 514 34.98 3.23 -4.54
CA HIS A 514 35.65 2.58 -5.67
C HIS A 514 37.13 2.27 -5.38
N GLU A 515 37.83 3.15 -4.66
CA GLU A 515 39.26 3.04 -4.34
C GLU A 515 39.57 1.95 -3.29
N SER A 516 38.59 1.52 -2.50
CA SER A 516 38.77 0.50 -1.45
C SER A 516 38.13 -0.84 -1.82
N GLU A 517 38.84 -1.96 -1.66
CA GLU A 517 38.25 -3.30 -1.81
C GLU A 517 37.32 -3.67 -0.65
N ASP A 518 37.71 -3.33 0.58
CA ASP A 518 36.89 -3.45 1.81
C ASP A 518 36.30 -2.09 2.21
N TYR A 519 35.36 -1.62 1.40
CA TYR A 519 34.61 -0.39 1.64
C TYR A 519 33.79 -0.41 2.94
N ALA A 520 33.49 -1.59 3.50
CA ALA A 520 32.69 -1.73 4.72
C ALA A 520 33.54 -1.48 5.98
N ALA A 521 34.78 -1.99 6.01
CA ALA A 521 35.69 -1.80 7.13
C ALA A 521 36.50 -0.48 7.07
N ASN A 522 36.59 0.16 5.91
CA ASN A 522 37.37 1.38 5.67
C ASN A 522 37.05 2.52 6.66
N GLU A 523 37.99 2.85 7.54
CA GLU A 523 37.80 3.81 8.62
C GLU A 523 37.63 5.26 8.13
N GLU A 524 38.31 5.65 7.05
CA GLU A 524 38.19 6.98 6.45
C GLU A 524 36.78 7.20 5.89
N LEU A 525 36.24 6.22 5.17
CA LEU A 525 34.88 6.27 4.63
C LEU A 525 33.83 6.29 5.76
N GLN A 526 34.01 5.48 6.81
CA GLN A 526 33.11 5.45 7.96
C GLN A 526 33.11 6.78 8.74
N GLU A 527 34.28 7.38 8.98
CA GLU A 527 34.38 8.71 9.59
C GLU A 527 33.81 9.81 8.67
N ARG A 528 33.98 9.68 7.36
CA ARG A 528 33.39 10.61 6.38
C ARG A 528 31.86 10.54 6.37
N ILE A 529 31.28 9.35 6.50
CA ILE A 529 29.82 9.16 6.63
C ILE A 529 29.32 9.79 7.93
N ARG A 530 29.99 9.54 9.07
CA ARG A 530 29.59 10.09 10.38
C ARG A 530 29.67 11.62 10.41
N SER A 531 30.78 12.19 9.97
CA SER A 531 30.98 13.64 9.90
C SER A 531 30.04 14.31 8.89
N GLY A 532 29.76 13.67 7.76
CA GLY A 532 28.74 14.10 6.81
C GLY A 532 27.33 14.09 7.42
N ALA A 533 26.97 13.04 8.16
CA ALA A 533 25.68 12.94 8.83
C ALA A 533 25.49 14.04 9.88
N GLY A 534 26.50 14.29 10.72
CA GLY A 534 26.49 15.40 11.69
C GLY A 534 26.42 16.78 11.03
N TYR A 535 27.11 16.98 9.89
CA TYR A 535 27.03 18.22 9.12
C TYR A 535 25.62 18.48 8.61
N PHE A 536 25.02 17.52 7.89
CA PHE A 536 23.68 17.73 7.31
C PHE A 536 22.57 17.78 8.36
N HIS A 537 22.69 17.06 9.49
CA HIS A 537 21.76 17.21 10.61
C HIS A 537 21.75 18.64 11.13
N LYS A 538 22.93 19.23 11.36
CA LYS A 538 23.07 20.63 11.78
C LYS A 538 22.56 21.64 10.74
N GLU A 539 22.81 21.41 9.45
CA GLU A 539 22.35 22.32 8.38
C GLU A 539 20.82 22.26 8.15
N LEU A 540 20.12 21.25 8.69
CA LEU A 540 18.66 21.15 8.73
C LEU A 540 18.03 21.92 9.91
N GLU A 541 18.75 22.13 11.02
CA GLU A 541 18.25 22.87 12.21
C GLU A 541 17.61 24.23 11.85
N PRO A 542 18.16 25.07 10.93
CA PRO A 542 17.52 26.33 10.56
C PRO A 542 16.18 26.15 9.84
N VAL A 543 16.02 25.05 9.08
CA VAL A 543 14.78 24.70 8.38
C VAL A 543 13.73 24.21 9.38
N ARG A 544 14.13 23.37 10.33
CA ARG A 544 13.31 22.92 11.47
C ARG A 544 12.84 24.10 12.33
N ALA A 545 13.76 24.98 12.71
CA ALA A 545 13.46 26.17 13.52
C ALA A 545 12.48 27.12 12.81
N LEU A 546 12.61 27.31 11.49
CA LEU A 546 11.66 28.09 10.71
C LEU A 546 10.29 27.40 10.62
N TYR A 547 10.24 26.08 10.44
CA TYR A 547 9.01 25.29 10.44
C TYR A 547 8.28 25.39 11.78
N ASP A 548 8.96 25.15 12.90
CA ASP A 548 8.35 25.17 14.24
C ASP A 548 7.92 26.59 14.69
N LYS A 549 8.58 27.64 14.17
CA LYS A 549 8.16 29.05 14.33
C LYS A 549 6.95 29.43 13.46
N THR A 550 6.63 28.65 12.43
CA THR A 550 5.64 29.04 11.42
C THR A 550 4.20 28.86 11.90
N ASN A 551 3.52 29.99 12.09
CA ASN A 551 2.09 30.04 12.42
C ASN A 551 1.35 30.92 11.41
N MET A 552 0.54 30.28 10.56
CA MET A 552 -0.23 30.92 9.48
C MET A 552 -1.73 30.54 9.58
N PRO A 553 -2.50 31.18 10.47
CA PRO A 553 -3.93 30.90 10.60
C PRO A 553 -4.70 31.40 9.36
N LEU A 554 -5.33 30.48 8.64
CA LEU A 554 -6.10 30.76 7.43
C LEU A 554 -7.61 30.53 7.63
N ASP A 555 -8.42 31.52 7.25
CA ASP A 555 -9.88 31.44 7.25
C ASP A 555 -10.43 30.67 6.02
N ASN A 556 -9.73 30.72 4.88
CA ASN A 556 -10.11 29.95 3.69
C ASN A 556 -9.82 28.46 3.93
N LYS A 557 -10.89 27.64 3.94
CA LYS A 557 -10.83 26.19 4.18
C LYS A 557 -9.95 25.45 3.17
N GLU A 558 -9.93 25.87 1.91
CA GLU A 558 -9.17 25.20 0.84
C GLU A 558 -7.68 25.53 0.94
N LEU A 559 -7.32 26.81 1.03
CA LEU A 559 -5.93 27.23 1.24
C LEU A 559 -5.37 26.69 2.58
N ARG A 560 -6.18 26.63 3.64
CA ARG A 560 -5.77 26.02 4.92
C ARG A 560 -5.47 24.53 4.76
N LYS A 561 -6.30 23.80 4.01
CA LYS A 561 -6.07 22.37 3.73
C LYS A 561 -4.80 22.18 2.90
N LEU A 562 -4.63 22.96 1.83
CA LEU A 562 -3.45 22.89 0.96
C LEU A 562 -2.16 23.26 1.72
N LEU A 563 -2.20 24.30 2.56
CA LEU A 563 -1.07 24.67 3.43
C LEU A 563 -0.71 23.54 4.39
N ALA A 564 -1.70 22.94 5.06
CA ALA A 564 -1.48 21.79 5.95
C ALA A 564 -0.86 20.60 5.21
N GLU A 565 -1.33 20.27 4.00
CA GLU A 565 -0.76 19.23 3.15
C GLU A 565 0.70 19.53 2.73
N ARG A 566 1.05 20.80 2.46
CA ARG A 566 2.44 21.18 2.13
C ARG A 566 3.35 21.22 3.34
N MET A 567 2.85 21.69 4.50
CA MET A 567 3.57 21.67 5.77
C MET A 567 3.87 20.25 6.21
N GLN A 568 2.87 19.35 6.22
CA GLN A 568 3.06 17.94 6.58
C GLN A 568 4.08 17.25 5.66
N ALA A 569 4.00 17.47 4.35
CA ALA A 569 4.97 16.89 3.40
C ALA A 569 6.41 17.39 3.60
N LEU A 570 6.61 18.57 4.22
CA LEU A 570 7.93 19.06 4.62
C LEU A 570 8.34 18.45 5.97
N ASP A 571 7.44 18.37 6.94
CA ASP A 571 7.65 17.77 8.27
C ASP A 571 8.05 16.30 8.16
N ASP A 572 7.31 15.50 7.39
CA ASP A 572 7.59 14.09 7.12
C ASP A 572 8.99 13.91 6.50
N ALA A 573 9.36 14.80 5.56
CA ALA A 573 10.63 14.75 4.86
C ALA A 573 11.81 15.18 5.76
N LEU A 574 11.61 16.18 6.62
CA LEU A 574 12.56 16.60 7.66
C LEU A 574 12.76 15.48 8.67
N TRP A 575 11.68 15.00 9.29
CA TRP A 575 11.70 13.98 10.35
C TRP A 575 12.43 12.69 9.92
N ILE A 576 12.16 12.20 8.70
CA ILE A 576 12.87 11.03 8.14
C ILE A 576 14.38 11.30 8.07
N LYS A 577 14.78 12.48 7.61
CA LYS A 577 16.20 12.82 7.39
C LYS A 577 16.91 13.11 8.70
N GLU A 578 16.32 13.92 9.58
CA GLU A 578 16.83 14.26 10.90
C GLU A 578 17.08 12.98 11.72
N SER A 579 16.07 12.11 11.84
CA SER A 579 16.17 10.84 12.59
C SER A 579 17.24 9.89 12.04
N LEU A 580 17.35 9.79 10.70
CA LEU A 580 18.35 8.94 10.06
C LEU A 580 19.77 9.50 10.23
N LEU A 581 19.96 10.81 10.08
CA LEU A 581 21.26 11.46 10.19
C LEU A 581 21.74 11.50 11.65
N GLU A 582 20.85 11.74 12.62
CA GLU A 582 21.18 11.71 14.05
C GLU A 582 21.70 10.33 14.46
N ALA A 583 20.96 9.27 14.12
CA ALA A 583 21.34 7.90 14.44
C ALA A 583 22.63 7.45 13.71
N VAL A 584 22.89 7.90 12.49
CA VAL A 584 24.15 7.61 11.78
C VAL A 584 25.32 8.42 12.36
N SER A 585 25.09 9.65 12.84
CA SER A 585 26.12 10.47 13.46
C SER A 585 26.51 10.01 14.87
N THR A 586 25.57 9.39 15.61
CA THR A 586 25.78 8.93 16.99
C THR A 586 26.25 7.47 17.10
N ARG A 587 26.03 6.65 16.06
CA ARG A 587 26.51 5.26 15.99
C ARG A 587 27.97 5.18 15.53
N GLY A 588 28.61 4.05 15.86
CA GLY A 588 30.01 3.74 15.53
C GLY A 588 30.23 3.55 14.03
N LYS A 589 30.01 2.34 13.51
CA LYS A 589 30.14 2.01 12.08
C LYS A 589 28.78 1.98 11.41
N PHE A 590 28.67 2.49 10.18
CA PHE A 590 27.50 2.36 9.34
C PHE A 590 27.40 0.93 8.82
N ALA A 591 26.38 0.21 9.28
CA ALA A 591 26.02 -1.13 8.81
C ALA A 591 24.69 -1.06 8.02
N ILE A 592 24.65 -1.75 6.88
CA ILE A 592 23.47 -1.87 6.00
C ILE A 592 22.24 -2.32 6.79
N THR A 593 22.43 -3.34 7.63
CA THR A 593 21.41 -4.04 8.41
C THR A 593 20.71 -3.11 9.40
N ASP A 594 21.50 -2.37 10.18
CA ASP A 594 21.05 -1.33 11.11
C ASP A 594 20.33 -0.18 10.41
N TYR A 595 20.87 0.28 9.28
CA TYR A 595 20.30 1.37 8.50
C TYR A 595 18.90 1.02 7.97
N LEU A 596 18.71 -0.18 7.43
CA LEU A 596 17.40 -0.66 6.95
C LEU A 596 16.37 -0.74 8.09
N LYS A 597 16.74 -1.37 9.23
CA LYS A 597 15.86 -1.46 10.41
C LYS A 597 15.44 -0.08 10.91
N LEU A 598 16.37 0.87 10.99
CA LEU A 598 16.10 2.24 11.39
C LEU A 598 15.18 2.96 10.38
N LYS A 599 15.49 2.91 9.08
CA LYS A 599 14.70 3.52 8.00
C LYS A 599 13.25 3.04 8.05
N ALA A 600 13.03 1.74 8.19
CA ALA A 600 11.70 1.17 8.33
C ALA A 600 10.98 1.66 9.60
N LYS A 601 11.65 1.69 10.76
CA LYS A 601 11.07 2.18 12.02
C LYS A 601 10.62 3.65 11.91
N VAL A 602 11.48 4.52 11.38
CA VAL A 602 11.19 5.96 11.23
C VAL A 602 10.04 6.20 10.25
N MET A 603 10.02 5.49 9.10
CA MET A 603 8.94 5.62 8.11
C MET A 603 7.58 5.12 8.64
N LEU A 604 7.56 4.15 9.56
CA LEU A 604 6.33 3.63 10.15
C LEU A 604 5.77 4.53 11.26
N SER A 605 6.62 5.15 12.09
CA SER A 605 6.17 6.04 13.17
C SER A 605 5.37 7.26 12.66
N LEU A 606 5.77 7.84 11.53
CA LEU A 606 5.09 9.02 10.94
C LEU A 606 3.59 8.81 10.71
N GLU A 607 3.19 7.61 10.26
CA GLU A 607 1.79 7.36 9.98
C GLU A 607 0.94 7.25 11.25
N ASP A 608 1.49 6.84 12.38
CA ASP A 608 0.73 6.70 13.63
C ASP A 608 0.44 8.07 14.24
N ASP A 609 1.40 9.00 14.20
CA ASP A 609 1.20 10.39 14.61
C ASP A 609 0.28 11.19 13.69
N SER A 610 0.31 10.94 12.37
CA SER A 610 -0.67 11.56 11.44
C SER A 610 -2.13 11.28 11.81
N THR A 611 -2.38 10.19 12.57
CA THR A 611 -3.69 9.80 13.09
C THR A 611 -3.95 10.20 14.55
N SER A 612 -2.96 10.71 15.30
CA SER A 612 -3.10 11.06 16.73
C SER A 612 -3.63 12.48 17.00
N SER A 613 -3.98 13.23 15.94
CA SER A 613 -4.56 14.59 16.00
C SER A 613 -5.93 14.71 16.69
N GLY A 614 -6.45 13.62 17.28
CA GLY A 614 -7.64 13.60 18.12
C GLY A 614 -7.41 13.66 19.64
N SER A 615 -6.21 13.35 20.17
CA SER A 615 -6.09 13.02 21.62
C SER A 615 -4.74 13.32 22.31
N SER A 616 -4.00 14.35 21.91
CA SER A 616 -2.70 14.71 22.51
C SER A 616 -2.67 16.10 23.17
N LYS A 617 -3.56 16.35 24.14
CA LYS A 617 -3.71 17.65 24.83
C LYS A 617 -3.05 17.77 26.21
N ALA A 618 -2.21 16.82 26.62
CA ALA A 618 -1.80 16.65 28.03
C ALA A 618 -0.31 16.90 28.37
N LEU A 619 0.57 17.19 27.39
CA LEU A 619 2.04 17.15 27.60
C LEU A 619 2.84 18.40 27.17
N LYS A 620 2.20 19.53 26.83
CA LYS A 620 2.88 20.78 26.42
C LYS A 620 2.69 22.00 27.34
N GLU A 621 2.17 21.83 28.55
CA GLU A 621 2.03 22.92 29.55
C GLU A 621 3.00 22.77 30.73
N LYS A 622 4.32 22.87 30.49
CA LYS A 622 5.32 23.01 31.57
C LYS A 622 6.72 23.49 31.15
N LYS A 623 6.81 24.59 30.40
CA LYS A 623 8.05 25.39 30.28
C LYS A 623 7.73 26.83 29.87
N GLU A 624 8.66 27.72 30.18
CA GLU A 624 8.73 29.15 29.79
C GLU A 624 7.76 30.13 30.49
N ARG A 625 8.31 30.77 31.54
CA ARG A 625 7.87 32.02 32.17
C ARG A 625 9.13 32.76 32.62
N LYS A 626 9.22 34.10 32.40
CA LYS A 626 10.38 35.04 32.54
C LYS A 626 11.12 35.32 31.21
N GLU A 627 11.66 36.51 30.88
CA GLU A 627 11.85 37.83 31.56
C GLU A 627 12.03 38.94 30.45
N ARG A 628 11.32 40.10 30.45
CA ARG A 628 11.61 41.48 30.97
C ARG A 628 12.32 42.54 30.06
N LYS A 629 11.67 43.73 29.94
CA LYS A 629 12.21 45.14 29.78
C LYS A 629 12.85 45.60 28.44
N ASP A 630 12.94 46.89 28.05
CA ASP A 630 12.57 48.23 28.63
C ASP A 630 12.43 49.34 27.51
N ARG A 631 11.52 50.35 27.66
CA ARG A 631 11.59 51.81 27.24
C ARG A 631 11.87 52.25 25.76
N THR A 632 11.46 53.41 25.18
CA THR A 632 10.85 54.71 25.65
C THR A 632 10.17 55.57 24.53
N ARG A 633 8.99 56.17 24.83
CA ARG A 633 8.42 57.54 24.53
C ARG A 633 8.35 58.26 23.13
N SER A 634 7.14 58.80 22.87
CA SER A 634 6.73 60.12 22.22
C SER A 634 7.01 60.43 20.73
N ALA A 635 6.18 61.15 19.94
CA ALA A 635 4.85 61.81 20.13
C ALA A 635 4.09 62.05 18.78
N GLU A 636 2.76 62.32 18.84
CA GLU A 636 1.78 62.97 17.89
C GLU A 636 1.93 62.87 16.35
N LYS A 637 0.88 62.82 15.48
CA LYS A 637 -0.60 62.59 15.49
C LYS A 637 -1.00 62.40 14.00
N VAL A 638 -1.94 61.50 13.63
CA VAL A 638 -2.83 61.51 12.39
C VAL A 638 -3.39 60.08 12.08
N LYS A 639 -4.51 60.03 11.33
CA LYS A 639 -5.27 58.88 10.79
C LYS A 639 -4.47 57.56 10.60
N VAL A 640 -5.03 56.45 11.11
CA VAL A 640 -4.35 55.15 11.22
C VAL A 640 -4.64 54.22 10.03
N GLU A 641 -3.59 53.81 9.32
CA GLU A 641 -3.56 52.57 8.53
C GLU A 641 -3.26 51.38 9.45
N VAL A 642 -3.93 50.23 9.26
CA VAL A 642 -3.79 49.07 10.15
C VAL A 642 -2.54 48.24 9.79
N PRO A 643 -1.55 48.09 10.70
CA PRO A 643 -0.37 47.24 10.46
C PRO A 643 -0.75 45.75 10.34
N THR A 644 -0.02 45.01 9.51
CA THR A 644 -0.32 43.61 9.15
C THR A 644 0.20 42.55 10.13
N ASP A 645 0.98 42.93 11.14
CA ASP A 645 1.59 42.01 12.10
C ASP A 645 0.80 41.92 13.41
N ILE A 646 0.74 40.73 14.04
CA ILE A 646 0.12 40.56 15.35
C ILE A 646 1.06 41.12 16.43
N LEU A 647 0.75 42.31 16.98
CA LEU A 647 1.56 42.93 18.04
C LEU A 647 1.32 42.30 19.42
N HIS A 648 0.12 41.73 19.65
CA HIS A 648 -0.26 41.10 20.92
C HIS A 648 -0.78 39.67 20.70
N PRO A 649 0.10 38.65 20.61
CA PRO A 649 -0.29 37.26 20.28
C PRO A 649 -1.28 36.63 21.26
N GLU A 650 -1.16 36.94 22.55
CA GLU A 650 -2.06 36.44 23.59
C GLU A 650 -3.47 37.05 23.48
N LEU A 651 -3.57 38.36 23.25
CA LEU A 651 -4.85 39.03 23.01
C LEU A 651 -5.50 38.54 21.70
N TYR A 652 -4.70 38.34 20.65
CA TYR A 652 -5.15 37.73 19.41
C TYR A 652 -5.74 36.34 19.65
N ARG A 653 -5.07 35.52 20.47
CA ARG A 653 -5.57 34.20 20.85
C ARG A 653 -6.88 34.30 21.63
N ALA A 654 -6.96 35.14 22.66
CA ALA A 654 -8.17 35.34 23.46
C ALA A 654 -9.37 35.82 22.63
N LEU A 655 -9.17 36.80 21.74
CA LEU A 655 -10.23 37.31 20.84
C LEU A 655 -10.59 36.31 19.72
N SER A 656 -9.65 35.49 19.26
CA SER A 656 -9.91 34.42 18.30
C SER A 656 -10.68 33.25 18.93
N GLU A 657 -10.34 32.87 20.17
CA GLU A 657 -11.07 31.87 20.96
C GLU A 657 -12.48 32.37 21.28
N TRP A 658 -12.66 33.62 21.70
CA TRP A 658 -13.97 34.26 21.87
C TRP A 658 -14.79 34.28 20.56
N ARG A 659 -14.17 34.69 19.43
CA ARG A 659 -14.82 34.66 18.11
C ARG A 659 -15.27 33.25 17.77
N THR A 660 -14.47 32.24 18.07
CA THR A 660 -14.77 30.81 17.83
C THR A 660 -15.84 30.26 18.78
N ALA A 661 -15.97 30.79 19.99
CA ALA A 661 -17.09 30.48 20.88
C ALA A 661 -18.39 31.08 20.34
N LYS A 662 -18.38 32.36 19.93
CA LYS A 662 -19.57 33.04 19.39
C LYS A 662 -20.03 32.49 18.03
N THR A 663 -19.14 31.97 17.18
CA THR A 663 -19.58 31.27 15.95
C THR A 663 -20.33 29.97 16.24
N ARG A 664 -19.95 29.26 17.31
CA ARG A 664 -20.65 28.05 17.77
C ARG A 664 -21.98 28.39 18.44
N GLU A 665 -22.02 29.42 19.27
CA GLU A 665 -23.23 29.91 19.96
C GLU A 665 -24.30 30.38 18.96
N MET A 666 -23.92 31.16 17.94
CA MET A 666 -24.85 31.77 16.98
C MET A 666 -24.97 31.00 15.65
N ASN A 667 -24.23 29.90 15.48
CA ASN A 667 -24.18 29.08 14.26
C ASN A 667 -23.93 29.90 12.96
N VAL A 668 -22.99 30.86 13.01
CA VAL A 668 -22.61 31.71 11.87
C VAL A 668 -21.10 31.69 11.61
N PRO A 669 -20.63 31.92 10.36
CA PRO A 669 -19.20 31.98 10.05
C PRO A 669 -18.44 33.11 10.77
N ALA A 670 -17.15 32.89 11.08
CA ALA A 670 -16.32 33.82 11.85
C ALA A 670 -16.27 35.25 11.29
N TYR A 671 -16.23 35.39 9.96
CA TYR A 671 -16.20 36.71 9.29
C TYR A 671 -17.50 37.53 9.47
N VAL A 672 -18.62 36.89 9.83
CA VAL A 672 -19.90 37.56 10.12
C VAL A 672 -19.88 38.22 11.50
N ILE A 673 -19.13 37.65 12.44
CA ILE A 673 -18.96 38.18 13.80
C ILE A 673 -17.87 39.24 13.81
N MET A 674 -16.71 38.92 13.25
CA MET A 674 -15.56 39.82 13.17
C MET A 674 -14.59 39.37 12.08
N GLN A 675 -14.42 40.19 11.04
CA GLN A 675 -13.46 39.93 9.96
C GLN A 675 -12.02 39.89 10.51
N GLN A 676 -11.15 39.13 9.85
CA GLN A 676 -9.75 38.99 10.26
C GLN A 676 -8.99 40.32 10.31
N LYS A 677 -9.28 41.26 9.40
CA LYS A 677 -8.72 42.62 9.42
C LYS A 677 -9.20 43.44 10.62
N ALA A 678 -10.46 43.28 11.03
CA ALA A 678 -11.00 43.91 12.23
C ALA A 678 -10.39 43.31 13.50
N LEU A 679 -10.27 41.98 13.58
CA LEU A 679 -9.56 41.29 14.67
C LEU A 679 -8.11 41.79 14.78
N MET A 680 -7.38 41.88 13.66
CA MET A 680 -6.01 42.41 13.63
C MET A 680 -5.96 43.87 14.09
N GLY A 681 -6.88 44.72 13.59
CA GLY A 681 -6.98 46.11 14.02
C GLY A 681 -7.29 46.26 15.51
N ILE A 682 -8.16 45.42 16.08
CA ILE A 682 -8.52 45.44 17.50
C ILE A 682 -7.32 45.01 18.37
N VAL A 683 -6.62 43.94 17.97
CA VAL A 683 -5.43 43.44 18.66
C VAL A 683 -4.30 44.47 18.64
N ASN A 684 -4.11 45.17 17.52
CA ASN A 684 -3.00 46.09 17.32
C ASN A 684 -3.26 47.52 17.82
N LEU A 685 -4.53 47.95 17.88
CA LEU A 685 -4.91 49.32 18.27
C LEU A 685 -5.55 49.42 19.66
N LEU A 686 -5.78 48.28 20.34
CA LEU A 686 -6.24 48.19 21.73
C LEU A 686 -7.37 49.19 22.09
N PRO A 687 -8.48 49.22 21.32
CA PRO A 687 -9.54 50.19 21.52
C PRO A 687 -10.17 50.05 22.90
N ASP A 688 -10.42 51.17 23.56
CA ASP A 688 -10.88 51.22 24.95
C ASP A 688 -12.33 51.72 25.12
N SER A 689 -12.91 52.22 24.03
CA SER A 689 -14.26 52.77 23.95
C SER A 689 -15.01 52.24 22.72
N PRO A 690 -16.37 52.23 22.74
CA PRO A 690 -17.17 51.83 21.57
C PRO A 690 -16.86 52.66 20.31
N ARG A 691 -16.56 53.96 20.47
CA ARG A 691 -16.16 54.84 19.36
C ARG A 691 -14.80 54.43 18.75
N ALA A 692 -13.83 54.04 19.59
CA ALA A 692 -12.54 53.54 19.10
C ALA A 692 -12.69 52.20 18.35
N LEU A 693 -13.59 51.32 18.78
CA LEU A 693 -13.94 50.10 18.03
C LEU A 693 -14.63 50.40 16.70
N GLU A 694 -15.51 51.41 16.65
CA GLU A 694 -16.23 51.79 15.42
C GLU A 694 -15.29 52.32 14.34
N ALA A 695 -14.22 53.03 14.75
CA ALA A 695 -13.19 53.54 13.86
C ALA A 695 -12.33 52.44 13.19
N ILE A 696 -12.40 51.19 13.65
CA ILE A 696 -11.61 50.09 13.09
C ILE A 696 -12.24 49.57 11.79
N PRO A 697 -11.48 49.55 10.67
CA PRO A 697 -11.98 49.06 9.39
C PRO A 697 -12.59 47.66 9.49
N TYR A 698 -13.72 47.48 8.82
CA TYR A 698 -14.46 46.21 8.71
C TYR A 698 -15.09 45.67 10.01
N PHE A 699 -15.15 46.46 11.10
CA PHE A 699 -15.95 46.12 12.29
C PHE A 699 -17.33 46.81 12.27
N GLY A 700 -17.35 48.15 12.24
CA GLY A 700 -18.55 48.97 12.00
C GLY A 700 -19.59 49.01 13.13
N ALA A 701 -20.45 50.03 13.10
CA ALA A 701 -21.40 50.37 14.18
C ALA A 701 -22.22 49.18 14.72
N LYS A 702 -22.77 48.33 13.84
CA LYS A 702 -23.58 47.16 14.24
C LYS A 702 -22.77 46.04 14.91
N GLY A 703 -21.46 45.95 14.64
CA GLY A 703 -20.55 45.06 15.34
C GLY A 703 -20.25 45.57 16.74
N VAL A 704 -20.05 46.88 16.88
CA VAL A 704 -19.86 47.57 18.17
C VAL A 704 -21.10 47.44 19.07
N GLU A 705 -22.29 47.68 18.52
CA GLU A 705 -23.56 47.57 19.25
C GLU A 705 -23.78 46.16 19.83
N ARG A 706 -23.45 45.11 19.07
CA ARG A 706 -23.70 43.71 19.45
C ARG A 706 -22.61 43.08 20.31
N TYR A 707 -21.35 43.43 20.06
CA TYR A 707 -20.19 42.70 20.61
C TYR A 707 -19.16 43.61 21.28
N GLY A 708 -19.29 44.94 21.16
CA GLY A 708 -18.29 45.88 21.63
C GLY A 708 -18.03 45.79 23.14
N LEU A 709 -19.07 45.62 23.97
CA LEU A 709 -18.90 45.49 25.41
C LEU A 709 -18.13 44.23 25.82
N GLU A 710 -18.37 43.09 25.17
CA GLU A 710 -17.63 41.84 25.41
C GLU A 710 -16.16 41.96 24.99
N ILE A 711 -15.91 42.50 23.79
CA ILE A 711 -14.56 42.71 23.25
C ILE A 711 -13.77 43.70 24.11
N LEU A 712 -14.37 44.83 24.51
CA LEU A 712 -13.78 45.78 25.47
C LEU A 712 -13.58 45.16 26.86
N GLY A 713 -14.34 44.12 27.23
CA GLY A 713 -14.12 43.34 28.44
C GLY A 713 -12.86 42.48 28.35
N ILE A 714 -12.67 41.76 27.24
CA ILE A 714 -11.48 40.94 26.97
C ILE A 714 -10.22 41.82 26.90
N ILE A 715 -10.29 42.95 26.19
CA ILE A 715 -9.18 43.92 26.11
C ILE A 715 -8.86 44.48 27.50
N ARG A 716 -9.86 44.93 28.27
CA ARG A 716 -9.63 45.45 29.65
C ARG A 716 -9.02 44.40 30.58
N LYS A 717 -9.46 43.14 30.49
CA LYS A 717 -8.87 42.03 31.25
C LYS A 717 -7.40 41.82 30.87
N TYR A 718 -7.11 41.71 29.58
CA TYR A 718 -5.75 41.55 29.06
C TYR A 718 -4.82 42.71 29.47
N MET A 719 -5.30 43.95 29.40
CA MET A 719 -4.56 45.15 29.82
C MET A 719 -4.27 45.16 31.33
N ALA A 720 -5.22 44.72 32.15
CA ALA A 720 -5.04 44.62 33.60
C ALA A 720 -4.07 43.51 34.00
N GLU A 721 -4.15 42.34 33.34
CA GLU A 721 -3.27 41.18 33.59
C GLU A 721 -1.81 41.46 33.14
N ASN A 722 -1.61 42.26 32.10
CA ASN A 722 -0.29 42.59 31.56
C ASN A 722 0.25 43.98 31.98
N GLN A 723 -0.46 44.72 32.83
CA GLN A 723 -0.07 46.04 33.34
C GLN A 723 0.30 47.05 32.23
N LEU A 724 -0.47 47.03 31.14
CA LEU A 724 -0.26 47.90 29.98
C LEU A 724 -1.01 49.23 30.19
N GLU A 725 -0.30 50.36 30.09
CA GLU A 725 -0.92 51.69 30.04
C GLU A 725 -1.58 51.95 28.67
N ARG A 726 -2.69 52.68 28.67
CA ARG A 726 -3.46 52.98 27.45
C ARG A 726 -2.87 54.19 26.70
N PRO A 727 -2.89 54.19 25.35
CA PRO A 727 -2.65 55.41 24.59
C PRO A 727 -3.89 56.33 24.67
N GLU A 728 -3.71 57.57 25.13
CA GLU A 728 -4.79 58.57 25.20
C GLU A 728 -5.12 59.16 23.83
N ILE A 729 -6.41 59.41 23.56
CA ILE A 729 -6.91 60.02 22.33
C ILE A 729 -7.94 61.10 22.66
N THR A 730 -7.61 62.39 22.50
CA THR A 730 -8.60 63.43 22.14
C THR A 730 -7.99 64.70 21.51
N ASP A 731 -8.88 65.43 20.83
CA ASP A 731 -8.88 66.82 20.38
C ASP A 731 -7.85 67.33 19.33
N MET A 732 -8.44 67.76 18.19
CA MET A 732 -7.94 68.77 17.26
C MET A 732 -9.12 69.41 16.49
N LEU A 733 -9.72 70.44 17.11
CA LEU A 733 -10.90 71.25 16.71
C LEU A 733 -10.90 72.53 17.59
N ILE A 734 -11.36 73.75 17.24
CA ILE A 734 -11.83 74.36 15.97
C ILE A 734 -11.29 75.82 15.92
N SER A 735 -10.70 76.29 14.82
CA SER A 735 -10.70 77.71 14.38
C SER A 735 -9.93 77.87 13.06
N SER A 736 -10.15 78.88 12.21
CA SER A 736 -11.27 79.82 12.01
C SER A 736 -11.20 80.30 10.54
N GLY A 737 -12.28 80.84 9.98
CA GLY A 737 -12.41 80.99 8.52
C GLY A 737 -11.49 82.02 7.85
N ASN A 738 -11.29 81.86 6.54
CA ASN A 738 -11.56 82.96 5.59
C ASN A 738 -11.76 82.50 4.13
N SER A 739 -12.63 83.26 3.45
CA SER A 739 -12.77 83.56 2.01
C SER A 739 -12.25 82.61 0.91
N ASP A 740 -13.16 82.33 -0.03
CA ASP A 740 -12.98 82.19 -1.48
C ASP A 740 -11.94 81.21 -2.06
N ASP A 741 -12.45 80.07 -2.55
CA ASP A 741 -12.43 79.84 -4.02
C ASP A 741 -13.55 78.87 -4.48
N THR A 742 -14.81 79.32 -4.44
CA THR A 742 -16.00 78.46 -4.67
C THR A 742 -16.69 78.60 -6.05
N VAL A 743 -15.96 78.98 -7.11
CA VAL A 743 -16.54 79.12 -8.46
C VAL A 743 -15.73 78.45 -9.60
N ARG A 744 -15.40 77.15 -9.49
CA ARG A 744 -15.09 76.36 -10.71
C ARG A 744 -15.42 74.86 -10.78
N GLN A 745 -15.95 74.24 -9.71
CA GLN A 745 -16.32 72.81 -9.73
C GLN A 745 -17.82 72.51 -9.48
N ARG A 746 -18.70 73.51 -9.57
CA ARG A 746 -20.16 73.36 -9.30
C ARG A 746 -21.03 73.00 -10.51
N LYS A 747 -20.51 72.86 -11.73
CA LYS A 747 -21.32 72.55 -12.94
C LYS A 747 -21.28 71.10 -13.45
N THR A 748 -20.45 70.21 -12.88
CA THR A 748 -20.35 68.79 -13.32
C THR A 748 -20.73 67.76 -12.24
N LYS A 749 -21.10 68.20 -11.03
CA LYS A 749 -21.70 67.32 -9.99
C LYS A 749 -23.23 67.25 -10.06
N LEU A 750 -23.92 68.38 -10.28
CA LEU A 750 -25.38 68.45 -10.22
C LEU A 750 -26.11 67.60 -11.29
N GLN A 751 -25.49 67.32 -12.45
CA GLN A 751 -26.04 66.35 -13.40
C GLN A 751 -25.81 64.88 -12.99
N LYS A 752 -24.71 64.57 -12.29
CA LYS A 752 -24.39 63.20 -11.84
C LYS A 752 -25.06 62.81 -10.52
N GLU A 753 -25.52 63.77 -9.73
CA GLU A 753 -26.30 63.50 -8.50
C GLU A 753 -27.78 63.26 -8.81
N ALA A 754 -28.35 63.90 -9.85
CA ALA A 754 -29.72 63.64 -10.30
C ALA A 754 -29.91 62.21 -10.84
N GLU A 755 -29.07 61.77 -11.79
CA GLU A 755 -29.11 60.40 -12.35
C GLU A 755 -28.83 59.30 -11.30
N LYS A 756 -28.23 59.67 -10.16
CA LYS A 756 -27.91 58.75 -9.07
C LYS A 756 -29.09 58.60 -8.10
N GLN A 757 -29.84 59.66 -7.83
CA GLN A 757 -31.01 59.60 -6.96
C GLN A 757 -32.16 58.78 -7.55
N GLU A 758 -32.41 58.83 -8.87
CA GLU A 758 -33.37 57.91 -9.52
C GLU A 758 -32.94 56.43 -9.39
N LYS A 759 -31.65 56.14 -9.58
CA LYS A 759 -31.09 54.77 -9.47
C LYS A 759 -30.98 54.24 -8.03
N GLU A 760 -30.95 55.12 -7.03
CA GLU A 760 -30.95 54.75 -5.62
C GLU A 760 -32.40 54.54 -5.11
N ALA A 761 -33.38 55.33 -5.58
CA ALA A 761 -34.81 55.13 -5.29
C ALA A 761 -35.38 53.79 -5.82
N GLU A 762 -34.93 53.32 -7.00
CA GLU A 762 -35.30 51.97 -7.50
C GLU A 762 -34.71 50.83 -6.64
N LYS A 763 -33.58 51.06 -5.95
CA LYS A 763 -32.87 50.01 -5.19
C LYS A 763 -33.42 49.80 -3.78
N GLU A 764 -33.94 50.84 -3.12
CA GLU A 764 -34.45 50.68 -1.75
C GLU A 764 -35.80 49.95 -1.66
N LYS A 765 -36.59 49.89 -2.75
CA LYS A 765 -37.82 49.06 -2.81
C LYS A 765 -37.58 47.55 -2.91
N LYS A 766 -36.33 47.05 -3.00
CA LYS A 766 -36.00 45.62 -3.19
C LYS A 766 -35.26 44.97 -2.00
N LYS A 767 -35.67 45.30 -0.77
CA LYS A 767 -35.18 44.65 0.47
C LYS A 767 -36.29 44.23 1.44
N GLU A 768 -37.33 43.60 0.93
CA GLU A 768 -38.20 42.73 1.74
C GLU A 768 -37.64 41.30 1.80
N ALA A 769 -38.16 40.50 2.73
CA ALA A 769 -37.59 39.21 3.16
C ALA A 769 -37.14 38.30 2.00
N LYS A 770 -35.90 37.78 2.07
CA LYS A 770 -35.38 36.81 1.10
C LYS A 770 -36.16 35.49 1.18
N LYS A 771 -37.17 35.35 0.31
CA LYS A 771 -37.85 34.07 0.04
C LYS A 771 -36.82 32.99 -0.35
N ASP A 772 -37.15 31.74 0.00
CA ASP A 772 -36.41 30.55 -0.44
C ASP A 772 -36.18 30.59 -1.97
N THR A 773 -34.94 30.42 -2.40
CA THR A 773 -34.57 30.45 -3.83
C THR A 773 -35.25 29.36 -4.64
N LYS A 774 -35.67 28.24 -4.02
CA LYS A 774 -36.49 27.20 -4.68
C LYS A 774 -37.93 27.70 -4.87
N LEU A 775 -38.50 28.33 -3.85
CA LEU A 775 -39.86 28.89 -3.90
C LEU A 775 -39.99 29.98 -4.97
N VAL A 776 -38.97 30.83 -5.15
CA VAL A 776 -38.96 31.85 -6.22
C VAL A 776 -38.99 31.21 -7.62
N SER A 777 -38.26 30.11 -7.85
CA SER A 777 -38.35 29.36 -9.12
C SER A 777 -39.73 28.75 -9.33
N TYR A 778 -40.35 28.23 -8.27
CA TYR A 778 -41.69 27.64 -8.32
C TYR A 778 -42.78 28.68 -8.57
N GLU A 779 -42.70 29.86 -7.93
CA GLU A 779 -43.63 30.98 -8.17
C GLU A 779 -43.57 31.45 -9.63
N MET A 780 -42.37 31.61 -10.21
CA MET A 780 -42.21 31.97 -11.63
C MET A 780 -42.71 30.89 -12.59
N PHE A 781 -42.49 29.60 -12.28
CA PHE A 781 -43.03 28.50 -13.07
C PHE A 781 -44.57 28.47 -13.04
N ARG A 782 -45.20 28.72 -11.89
CA ARG A 782 -46.66 28.86 -11.78
C ARG A 782 -47.24 30.06 -12.53
N GLN A 783 -46.42 31.04 -12.91
CA GLN A 783 -46.81 32.18 -13.75
C GLN A 783 -46.71 31.86 -15.26
N GLY A 784 -46.37 30.62 -15.63
CA GLY A 784 -46.34 30.15 -17.02
C GLY A 784 -44.98 30.24 -17.71
N MET A 785 -43.93 30.66 -17.00
CA MET A 785 -42.57 30.72 -17.55
C MET A 785 -41.94 29.33 -17.66
N ASN A 786 -41.22 29.06 -18.75
CA ASN A 786 -40.45 27.83 -18.92
C ASN A 786 -39.08 27.89 -18.21
N ILE A 787 -38.37 26.75 -18.17
CA ILE A 787 -37.13 26.60 -17.40
C ILE A 787 -36.03 27.57 -17.87
N ASP A 788 -35.90 27.80 -19.16
CA ASP A 788 -34.87 28.68 -19.74
C ASP A 788 -35.23 30.18 -19.57
N GLU A 789 -36.52 30.51 -19.62
CA GLU A 789 -37.03 31.85 -19.27
C GLU A 789 -36.76 32.17 -17.80
N ILE A 790 -37.02 31.23 -16.88
CA ILE A 790 -36.72 31.39 -15.45
C ILE A 790 -35.21 31.47 -15.23
N ALA A 791 -34.41 30.69 -15.95
CA ALA A 791 -32.95 30.72 -15.87
C ALA A 791 -32.41 32.10 -16.26
N LYS A 792 -32.86 32.63 -17.41
CA LYS A 792 -32.51 33.96 -17.91
C LYS A 792 -33.04 35.10 -17.03
N ALA A 793 -34.26 34.99 -16.51
CA ALA A 793 -34.87 35.99 -15.61
C ALA A 793 -34.20 36.04 -14.22
N ARG A 794 -33.46 34.99 -13.83
CA ARG A 794 -32.82 34.88 -12.52
C ARG A 794 -31.28 34.92 -12.54
N ASP A 795 -30.68 35.04 -13.72
CA ASP A 795 -29.23 34.97 -13.93
C ASP A 795 -28.63 33.66 -13.37
N LEU A 796 -29.26 32.54 -13.73
CA LEU A 796 -28.88 31.18 -13.33
C LEU A 796 -28.82 30.26 -14.56
N VAL A 797 -28.10 29.14 -14.45
CA VAL A 797 -28.08 28.11 -15.51
C VAL A 797 -29.34 27.24 -15.42
N SER A 798 -29.89 26.81 -16.56
CA SER A 798 -31.12 26.00 -16.65
C SER A 798 -31.07 24.72 -15.80
N GLY A 799 -29.90 24.09 -15.66
CA GLY A 799 -29.70 22.94 -14.78
C GLY A 799 -29.91 23.24 -13.29
N THR A 800 -29.62 24.46 -12.84
CA THR A 800 -29.90 24.92 -11.46
C THR A 800 -31.40 25.14 -11.25
N ILE A 801 -32.10 25.71 -12.24
CA ILE A 801 -33.56 25.87 -12.21
C ILE A 801 -34.25 24.49 -12.22
N ALA A 802 -33.77 23.56 -13.05
CA ALA A 802 -34.28 22.18 -13.05
C ALA A 802 -34.16 21.53 -11.67
N GLY A 803 -33.01 21.67 -11.00
CA GLY A 803 -32.82 21.19 -9.62
C GLY A 803 -33.69 21.90 -8.57
N HIS A 804 -34.08 23.16 -8.78
CA HIS A 804 -35.07 23.84 -7.93
C HIS A 804 -36.48 23.25 -8.13
N LEU A 805 -36.89 23.01 -9.38
CA LEU A 805 -38.21 22.49 -9.72
C LEU A 805 -38.36 20.98 -9.42
N GLU A 806 -37.27 20.20 -9.43
CA GLU A 806 -37.24 18.77 -9.09
C GLU A 806 -37.91 18.50 -7.73
N HIS A 807 -37.67 19.37 -6.74
CA HIS A 807 -38.31 19.29 -5.42
C HIS A 807 -39.85 19.43 -5.50
N TYR A 808 -40.36 20.28 -6.38
CA TYR A 808 -41.79 20.50 -6.55
C TYR A 808 -42.46 19.42 -7.41
N VAL A 809 -41.71 18.80 -8.31
CA VAL A 809 -42.09 17.57 -9.02
C VAL A 809 -42.20 16.39 -8.05
N ARG A 810 -41.15 16.11 -7.26
CA ARG A 810 -41.13 15.01 -6.26
C ARG A 810 -42.20 15.18 -5.16
N SER A 811 -42.60 16.41 -4.84
CA SER A 811 -43.69 16.69 -3.89
C SER A 811 -45.08 16.81 -4.53
N GLY A 812 -45.24 16.41 -5.81
CA GLY A 812 -46.54 16.38 -6.52
C GLY A 812 -47.15 17.76 -6.82
N LYS A 813 -46.40 18.85 -6.61
CA LYS A 813 -46.83 20.24 -6.81
C LYS A 813 -46.63 20.75 -8.24
N ILE A 814 -45.81 20.05 -9.02
CA ILE A 814 -45.67 20.18 -10.48
C ILE A 814 -45.91 18.78 -11.06
N LYS A 815 -46.75 18.68 -12.09
CA LYS A 815 -46.89 17.44 -12.87
C LYS A 815 -45.74 17.32 -13.87
N VAL A 816 -45.15 16.15 -14.06
CA VAL A 816 -43.98 15.96 -14.95
C VAL A 816 -44.29 16.39 -16.39
N GLU A 817 -45.54 16.20 -16.81
CA GLU A 817 -46.09 16.61 -18.10
C GLU A 817 -46.07 18.14 -18.32
N GLN A 818 -45.83 18.95 -17.27
CA GLN A 818 -45.66 20.41 -17.35
C GLN A 818 -44.20 20.83 -17.55
N VAL A 819 -43.23 19.96 -17.25
CA VAL A 819 -41.77 20.25 -17.34
C VAL A 819 -41.05 19.40 -18.38
N VAL A 820 -41.63 18.28 -18.82
CA VAL A 820 -41.07 17.37 -19.83
C VAL A 820 -42.12 17.09 -20.90
N LYS A 821 -41.71 17.09 -22.18
CA LYS A 821 -42.59 16.74 -23.31
C LYS A 821 -43.08 15.29 -23.19
N ALA A 822 -44.35 15.04 -23.51
CA ALA A 822 -44.97 13.72 -23.41
C ALA A 822 -44.18 12.61 -24.15
N GLU A 823 -43.62 12.91 -25.32
CA GLU A 823 -42.76 11.99 -26.08
C GLU A 823 -41.50 11.57 -25.31
N ASN A 824 -40.87 12.49 -24.57
CA ASN A 824 -39.66 12.21 -23.79
C ASN A 824 -40.01 11.44 -22.51
N ILE A 825 -41.17 11.73 -21.88
CA ILE A 825 -41.68 10.92 -20.76
C ILE A 825 -41.91 9.47 -21.20
N ALA A 826 -42.54 9.27 -22.36
CA ALA A 826 -42.80 7.92 -22.89
C ALA A 826 -41.50 7.16 -23.20
N LYS A 827 -40.51 7.82 -23.82
CA LYS A 827 -39.18 7.23 -24.10
C LYS A 827 -38.44 6.84 -22.82
N ILE A 828 -38.42 7.71 -21.81
CA ILE A 828 -37.74 7.43 -20.53
C ILE A 828 -38.44 6.31 -19.76
N ARG A 829 -39.78 6.33 -19.66
CA ARG A 829 -40.53 5.26 -18.99
C ARG A 829 -40.32 3.91 -19.67
N LYS A 830 -40.47 3.85 -21.00
CA LYS A 830 -40.20 2.63 -21.77
C LYS A 830 -38.78 2.08 -21.51
N TYR A 831 -37.77 2.94 -21.46
CA TYR A 831 -36.40 2.51 -21.15
C TYR A 831 -36.27 1.92 -19.74
N LEU A 832 -36.91 2.54 -18.73
CA LEU A 832 -36.94 2.07 -17.34
C LEU A 832 -37.77 0.80 -17.14
N ASP A 833 -38.78 0.56 -17.98
CA ASP A 833 -39.59 -0.66 -17.97
C ASP A 833 -38.84 -1.84 -18.64
N GLU A 834 -37.97 -1.56 -19.61
CA GLU A 834 -37.21 -2.57 -20.38
C GLU A 834 -35.80 -2.86 -19.81
N HIS A 835 -35.24 -2.00 -18.95
CA HIS A 835 -33.86 -2.11 -18.46
C HIS A 835 -33.73 -1.76 -16.97
N GLU A 836 -32.85 -2.46 -16.25
CA GLU A 836 -32.51 -2.09 -14.86
C GLU A 836 -31.88 -0.69 -14.77
N TYR A 837 -32.15 0.00 -13.65
CA TYR A 837 -31.68 1.38 -13.43
C TYR A 837 -30.16 1.45 -13.18
N MET A 838 -29.40 1.62 -14.28
CA MET A 838 -27.94 1.80 -14.26
C MET A 838 -27.50 3.28 -14.13
N GLY A 839 -28.40 4.15 -13.66
CA GLY A 839 -28.14 5.57 -13.43
C GLY A 839 -28.37 6.50 -14.63
N ILE A 840 -28.50 7.80 -14.33
CA ILE A 840 -28.87 8.87 -15.29
C ILE A 840 -27.98 8.90 -16.54
N PHE A 841 -26.68 8.62 -16.41
CA PHE A 841 -25.75 8.63 -17.54
C PHE A 841 -26.04 7.51 -18.55
N ALA A 842 -26.35 6.29 -18.08
CA ALA A 842 -26.69 5.17 -18.97
C ALA A 842 -27.98 5.47 -19.76
N ILE A 843 -29.01 6.00 -19.09
CA ILE A 843 -30.27 6.44 -19.73
C ILE A 843 -29.99 7.51 -20.80
N LYS A 844 -29.12 8.49 -20.50
CA LYS A 844 -28.77 9.57 -21.45
C LYS A 844 -27.97 9.05 -22.65
N VAL A 845 -27.07 8.10 -22.46
CA VAL A 845 -26.33 7.45 -23.56
C VAL A 845 -27.27 6.65 -24.45
N ALA A 846 -28.21 5.89 -23.87
CA ALA A 846 -29.16 5.07 -24.62
C ALA A 846 -30.22 5.89 -25.38
N LEU A 847 -30.70 7.00 -24.81
CA LEU A 847 -31.75 7.85 -25.42
C LEU A 847 -31.21 9.02 -26.28
N GLY A 848 -29.89 9.21 -26.29
CA GLY A 848 -29.20 10.21 -27.12
C GLY A 848 -29.63 11.66 -26.85
N ASP A 849 -29.43 12.55 -27.83
CA ASP A 849 -29.70 13.98 -27.68
C ASP A 849 -31.15 14.42 -27.80
N ALA A 850 -32.06 13.49 -28.11
CA ALA A 850 -33.49 13.74 -28.06
C ALA A 850 -34.04 13.99 -26.64
N VAL A 851 -33.30 13.56 -25.60
CA VAL A 851 -33.70 13.65 -24.19
C VAL A 851 -32.65 14.42 -23.38
N SER A 852 -33.10 15.37 -22.57
CA SER A 852 -32.19 16.18 -21.73
C SER A 852 -31.85 15.50 -20.40
N TYR A 853 -30.72 15.88 -19.78
CA TYR A 853 -30.39 15.47 -18.41
C TYR A 853 -31.42 15.96 -17.37
N ALA A 854 -32.15 17.04 -17.66
CA ALA A 854 -33.24 17.52 -16.80
C ALA A 854 -34.49 16.64 -16.97
N ASP A 855 -34.82 16.22 -18.20
CA ASP A 855 -35.98 15.37 -18.51
C ASP A 855 -35.89 14.05 -17.71
N ILE A 856 -34.71 13.41 -17.74
CA ILE A 856 -34.44 12.16 -17.03
C ILE A 856 -34.62 12.36 -15.52
N LYS A 857 -34.08 13.44 -14.95
CA LYS A 857 -34.25 13.76 -13.52
C LYS A 857 -35.71 13.96 -13.12
N PHE A 858 -36.49 14.67 -13.93
CA PHE A 858 -37.91 14.91 -13.63
C PHE A 858 -38.75 13.64 -13.70
N VAL A 859 -38.47 12.73 -14.64
CA VAL A 859 -39.17 11.44 -14.72
C VAL A 859 -38.78 10.54 -13.55
N LEU A 860 -37.49 10.40 -13.22
CA LEU A 860 -37.03 9.61 -12.07
C LEU A 860 -37.60 10.13 -10.74
N ALA A 861 -37.70 11.46 -10.58
CA ALA A 861 -38.27 12.10 -9.40
C ALA A 861 -39.75 11.75 -9.13
N VAL A 862 -40.47 11.17 -10.10
CA VAL A 862 -41.83 10.60 -9.94
C VAL A 862 -41.84 9.08 -9.96
N SER A 863 -40.92 8.43 -10.68
CA SER A 863 -40.78 6.95 -10.68
C SER A 863 -40.20 6.38 -9.37
N GLY A 864 -39.69 7.21 -8.46
CA GLY A 864 -39.21 6.78 -7.14
C GLY A 864 -37.75 6.31 -7.09
N HIS A 865 -36.95 6.69 -8.08
CA HIS A 865 -35.51 6.40 -8.20
C HIS A 865 -34.62 7.62 -7.86
#